data_AF-A0AA85B094-F1
#
_entry.id   AF-A0AA85B094-F1
#
_cell.length_a   1.000
_cell.length_b   1.000
_cell.length_c   1.000
_cell.angle_alpha   90.00
_cell.angle_beta   90.00
_cell.angle_gamma   90.00
#
_symmetry.space_group_name_H-M   'P 1'
#
loop_
_entity.id
_entity.type
_entity.pdbx_description
1 polymer ?
#
loop_
_entity_poly.entity_id
_entity_poly.type
_entity_poly.pdbx_seq_one_letter_code
_entity_poly.pdbx_strand_id
1 'polypeptide(L)'
;MIKKLKTIAIRLGIKRPPQPSQRFIPVGPVSKELFPVEGYPLRKLYGRNKVTTTKYTWYGFFFQNLGEQAQRIANFYFISLAIIQLFTDSPVSPTTSIIPLFFVLSVTMIKQGYEDFLRLKADREINHIPIEIVTENGHLTTVKSMELEVGNIILCRNNSSFPCDMILLSSSEPSGECFVTTASLDGETNLKKFEVAGHTNKFDTPESLASELIGYICCQQPVEDLYTFSGRICLKNSVEDTITKDYPLGPKNLLLRGACLRNTDYIYGCAVYTGRDTKLALNSKGKTTKFSQVEGRLNFYLFFILAFLAFSVIVSIILSSVLGHPNVWYLPPEKRNAWNVFQELLGFVVLYNYIIPISLYVTIEMQKFIGSLFFEWDLNLYDERINERAKANTSDLIEEMGQVEYLFTDKTGTLTENSMQFRRLATSMGVFHFENNGLFRYTDSPSSIYGTDIEAFRTSISQENQEELDELSEAVHLKTITESSSQSPTVNSVQTLLLLLSLCHTVRVERNIPMDLFSKKEFNNLDNDKTPRRSSSALRRASAAHAASIAFRASRRGRKVKTQDYEYQASSPDEKAFVETCRDLGVVYHGSDESGLLVITIQGEAVRYRLLDVLEFDATRKCMSVVVQFVPKENNESESLNSPVLVLCKGAESSLLSRIDHMEQPNTFNAYGDPLGDSFCGTAGLKLRMDSEQVMKQVTEFATLGLRTLVMGIRLITIKKWNELKTKLDKARSIVNEGRQKELITAYNEIEKKLTLIGCTGIEDMLQDGVPETIKALREAGIKIWVLTGDKEETAVNISYAAGHFYPGMQEIRVTNFDDTVKCGSFLKSQIERIKESKIYDADTQFGVVIDGQSLNYALVEPIRSLLTQCCLESSTVLCCRSTPLQKAEVIRLIKESRKTIPITAAIGDGANDVSMILEAHIGFGIYGKEGRQAVRASDYAFGRFHYLKNVLLVHGHLYYQRVSLLVLYFFYKNLIFTLPQMLYGFYCVYSQQSIYPQFI
;
A
#
# COMPACT_ATOMS: atom_id res chain seq x y z
N MET A 1 25.05 -26.62 -35.26
CA MET A 1 24.41 -25.33 -35.60
C MET A 1 23.89 -24.56 -34.38
N ILE A 2 23.07 -25.17 -33.52
CA ILE A 2 22.42 -24.52 -32.35
C ILE A 2 23.41 -23.93 -31.34
N LYS A 3 24.53 -24.60 -31.03
CA LYS A 3 25.59 -24.04 -30.15
C LYS A 3 26.24 -22.80 -30.75
N LYS A 4 26.59 -22.81 -32.06
CA LYS A 4 27.16 -21.65 -32.75
C LYS A 4 26.17 -20.48 -32.82
N LEU A 5 24.89 -20.74 -33.08
CA LEU A 5 23.81 -19.73 -33.02
C LEU A 5 23.65 -19.14 -31.62
N LYS A 6 23.74 -19.95 -30.56
CA LYS A 6 23.75 -19.46 -29.18
C LYS A 6 24.98 -18.58 -28.89
N THR A 7 26.17 -18.99 -29.32
CA THR A 7 27.40 -18.19 -29.14
C THR A 7 27.36 -16.89 -29.93
N ILE A 8 26.82 -16.90 -31.16
CA ILE A 8 26.61 -15.71 -31.98
C ILE A 8 25.57 -14.78 -31.33
N ALA A 9 24.45 -15.32 -30.83
CA ALA A 9 23.45 -14.54 -30.10
C ALA A 9 24.00 -13.91 -28.82
N ILE A 10 24.91 -14.61 -28.11
CA ILE A 10 25.62 -14.05 -26.94
C ILE A 10 26.62 -12.98 -27.37
N ARG A 11 27.37 -13.18 -28.46
CA ARG A 11 28.29 -12.16 -29.00
C ARG A 11 27.56 -10.89 -29.44
N LEU A 12 26.44 -11.04 -30.14
CA LEU A 12 25.54 -9.96 -30.59
C LEU A 12 24.72 -9.33 -29.45
N GLY A 13 24.79 -9.85 -28.22
CA GLY A 13 24.09 -9.29 -27.06
C GLY A 13 22.59 -9.57 -27.02
N ILE A 14 22.10 -10.48 -27.87
CA ILE A 14 20.69 -10.91 -27.94
C ILE A 14 20.34 -11.83 -26.76
N LYS A 15 21.30 -12.63 -26.27
CA LYS A 15 21.13 -13.50 -25.09
C LYS A 15 22.27 -13.31 -24.09
N ARG A 16 21.96 -13.38 -22.79
CA ARG A 16 22.96 -13.35 -21.72
C ARG A 16 23.84 -14.63 -21.75
N PRO A 17 25.11 -14.56 -21.34
CA PRO A 17 25.93 -15.75 -21.11
C PRO A 17 25.30 -16.63 -20.01
N PRO A 18 25.61 -17.94 -19.96
CA PRO A 18 25.13 -18.82 -18.90
C PRO A 18 25.58 -18.31 -17.54
N GLN A 19 24.64 -18.24 -16.58
CA GLN A 19 24.91 -17.71 -15.25
C GLN A 19 25.69 -18.73 -14.40
N PRO A 20 26.70 -18.29 -13.63
CA PRO A 20 27.34 -19.14 -12.62
C PRO A 20 26.35 -19.50 -11.50
N SER A 21 26.64 -20.57 -10.74
CA SER A 21 25.79 -21.01 -9.62
C SER A 21 25.64 -19.95 -8.52
N GLN A 22 26.67 -19.13 -8.32
CA GLN A 22 26.70 -18.01 -7.38
C GLN A 22 27.14 -16.73 -8.09
N ARG A 23 26.66 -15.57 -7.63
CA ARG A 23 27.14 -14.27 -8.11
C ARG A 23 28.34 -13.81 -7.33
N PHE A 24 29.31 -13.28 -8.05
CA PHE A 24 30.48 -12.62 -7.50
C PHE A 24 30.50 -11.18 -8.00
N ILE A 25 30.55 -10.24 -7.06
CA ILE A 25 30.33 -8.81 -7.31
C ILE A 25 31.48 -8.04 -6.67
N PRO A 26 32.30 -7.33 -7.44
CA PRO A 26 33.34 -6.48 -6.85
C PRO A 26 32.70 -5.34 -6.05
N VAL A 27 33.28 -5.02 -4.89
CA VAL A 27 32.84 -3.90 -4.06
C VAL A 27 33.75 -2.70 -4.32
N GLY A 28 33.18 -1.64 -4.87
CA GLY A 28 33.91 -0.41 -5.13
C GLY A 28 34.66 -0.37 -6.46
N PRO A 29 35.14 0.82 -6.84
CA PRO A 29 35.75 1.08 -8.14
C PRO A 29 37.04 0.27 -8.36
N VAL A 30 37.95 0.27 -7.38
CA VAL A 30 39.25 -0.43 -7.47
C VAL A 30 39.07 -1.94 -7.62
N SER A 31 38.16 -2.53 -6.84
CA SER A 31 37.85 -3.96 -6.94
C SER A 31 37.25 -4.33 -8.29
N LYS A 32 36.56 -3.39 -8.96
CA LYS A 32 35.91 -3.62 -10.25
C LYS A 32 36.94 -3.78 -11.38
N GLU A 33 38.05 -3.06 -11.31
CA GLU A 33 39.19 -3.21 -12.24
C GLU A 33 39.98 -4.49 -11.99
N LEU A 34 40.17 -4.86 -10.72
CA LEU A 34 40.94 -6.04 -10.29
C LEU A 34 40.16 -7.37 -10.38
N PHE A 35 38.86 -7.32 -10.69
CA PHE A 35 38.00 -8.50 -10.68
C PHE A 35 38.37 -9.47 -11.81
N PRO A 36 38.57 -10.78 -11.53
CA PRO A 36 38.95 -11.75 -12.56
C PRO A 36 37.85 -11.84 -13.63
N VAL A 37 38.19 -11.42 -14.84
CA VAL A 37 37.27 -11.43 -15.98
C VAL A 37 37.11 -12.87 -16.49
N GLU A 38 36.06 -13.56 -16.07
CA GLU A 38 35.61 -14.82 -16.69
C GLU A 38 35.02 -14.58 -18.10
N GLY A 39 35.82 -14.04 -19.01
CA GLY A 39 35.54 -13.92 -20.44
C GLY A 39 34.46 -12.91 -20.87
N TYR A 40 33.70 -12.29 -19.96
CA TYR A 40 32.68 -11.28 -20.27
C TYR A 40 32.70 -10.09 -19.29
N PRO A 41 32.43 -8.84 -19.74
CA PRO A 41 32.30 -7.70 -18.83
C PRO A 41 31.06 -7.84 -17.94
N LEU A 42 31.12 -7.28 -16.72
CA LEU A 42 30.03 -7.33 -15.72
C LEU A 42 28.67 -6.91 -16.30
N ARG A 43 28.66 -5.84 -17.12
CA ARG A 43 27.47 -5.34 -17.81
C ARG A 43 26.80 -6.37 -18.73
N LYS A 44 27.60 -7.26 -19.33
CA LYS A 44 27.11 -8.32 -20.23
C LYS A 44 26.68 -9.57 -19.45
N LEU A 45 27.30 -9.83 -18.30
CA LEU A 45 26.98 -10.95 -17.40
C LEU A 45 25.67 -10.70 -16.62
N TYR A 46 25.55 -9.53 -15.98
CA TYR A 46 24.43 -9.20 -15.09
C TYR A 46 23.37 -8.27 -15.72
N GLY A 47 23.66 -7.69 -16.89
CA GLY A 47 22.73 -6.81 -17.60
C GLY A 47 22.80 -5.35 -17.15
N ARG A 48 21.85 -4.54 -17.66
CA ARG A 48 21.75 -3.10 -17.38
C ARG A 48 20.61 -2.81 -16.41
N ASN A 49 20.71 -1.72 -15.66
CA ASN A 49 19.63 -1.22 -14.81
C ASN A 49 18.50 -0.50 -15.59
N LYS A 50 18.16 -0.98 -16.80
CA LYS A 50 17.12 -0.39 -17.62
C LYS A 50 15.76 -1.03 -17.34
N VAL A 51 14.78 -0.20 -17.03
CA VAL A 51 13.36 -0.57 -16.93
C VAL A 51 12.74 -0.52 -18.31
N THR A 52 12.03 -1.59 -18.68
CA THR A 52 11.29 -1.68 -19.95
C THR A 52 9.92 -2.30 -19.68
N THR A 53 8.86 -1.51 -19.80
CA THR A 53 7.45 -1.92 -19.67
C THR A 53 6.69 -1.87 -21.01
N THR A 54 7.33 -1.35 -22.06
CA THR A 54 6.81 -1.37 -23.45
C THR A 54 6.53 -2.79 -23.94
N LYS A 55 5.38 -3.00 -24.58
CA LYS A 55 5.00 -4.30 -25.17
C LYS A 55 5.73 -4.57 -26.46
N TYR A 56 5.92 -3.54 -27.28
CA TYR A 56 6.45 -3.68 -28.63
C TYR A 56 7.88 -3.14 -28.73
N THR A 57 8.66 -3.71 -29.65
CA THR A 57 9.88 -3.07 -30.16
C THR A 57 9.52 -2.25 -31.40
N TRP A 58 10.33 -1.28 -31.82
CA TRP A 58 9.96 -0.43 -32.97
C TRP A 58 9.71 -1.23 -34.28
N TYR A 59 10.46 -2.30 -34.53
CA TYR A 59 10.24 -3.21 -35.67
C TYR A 59 9.18 -4.27 -35.36
N GLY A 60 9.12 -4.73 -34.11
CA GLY A 60 8.11 -5.68 -33.65
C GLY A 60 6.72 -5.08 -33.63
N PHE A 61 6.60 -3.75 -33.48
CA PHE A 61 5.33 -3.04 -33.44
C PHE A 61 4.50 -3.40 -34.66
N PHE A 62 4.98 -3.18 -35.89
CA PHE A 62 4.17 -3.47 -37.06
C PHE A 62 3.74 -4.94 -37.18
N PHE A 63 4.69 -5.89 -37.08
CA PHE A 63 4.40 -7.31 -37.33
C PHE A 63 3.67 -8.00 -36.17
N GLN A 64 4.07 -7.72 -34.93
CA GLN A 64 3.44 -8.30 -33.75
C GLN A 64 2.04 -7.73 -33.54
N ASN A 65 1.88 -6.42 -33.71
CA ASN A 65 0.59 -5.75 -33.57
C ASN A 65 -0.41 -6.23 -34.63
N LEU A 66 0.01 -6.33 -35.90
CA LEU A 66 -0.85 -6.88 -36.95
C LEU A 66 -1.22 -8.35 -36.67
N GLY A 67 -0.27 -9.14 -36.18
CA GLY A 67 -0.53 -10.52 -35.75
C GLY A 67 -1.55 -10.62 -34.62
N GLU A 68 -1.43 -9.77 -33.59
CA GLU A 68 -2.37 -9.68 -32.46
C GLU A 68 -3.76 -9.22 -32.92
N GLN A 69 -3.84 -8.26 -33.84
CA GLN A 69 -5.11 -7.81 -34.41
C GLN A 69 -5.78 -8.89 -35.27
N ALA A 70 -5.00 -9.66 -36.03
CA ALA A 70 -5.52 -10.75 -36.88
C ALA A 70 -6.04 -11.95 -36.07
N GLN A 71 -5.62 -12.11 -34.81
CA GLN A 71 -6.15 -13.14 -33.91
C GLN A 71 -7.57 -12.84 -33.42
N ARG A 72 -8.08 -11.61 -33.59
CA ARG A 72 -9.45 -11.26 -33.23
C ARG A 72 -10.44 -11.83 -34.26
N ILE A 73 -11.49 -12.49 -33.78
CA ILE A 73 -12.47 -13.23 -34.62
C ILE A 73 -13.06 -12.35 -35.73
N ALA A 74 -13.43 -11.10 -35.41
CA ALA A 74 -14.01 -10.18 -36.39
C ALA A 74 -13.00 -9.75 -37.48
N ASN A 75 -11.79 -9.39 -37.08
CA ASN A 75 -10.73 -9.01 -38.03
C ASN A 75 -10.35 -10.20 -38.91
N PHE A 76 -10.27 -11.40 -38.33
CA PHE A 76 -10.04 -12.64 -39.07
C PHE A 76 -11.14 -12.90 -40.11
N TYR A 77 -12.41 -12.68 -39.74
CA TYR A 77 -13.54 -12.77 -40.68
C TYR A 77 -13.40 -11.80 -41.85
N PHE A 78 -13.10 -10.52 -41.60
CA PHE A 78 -12.96 -9.52 -42.66
C PHE A 78 -11.72 -9.72 -43.54
N ILE A 79 -10.60 -10.20 -42.96
CA ILE A 79 -9.42 -10.60 -43.73
C ILE A 79 -9.78 -11.78 -44.66
N SER A 80 -10.47 -12.79 -44.13
CA SER A 80 -10.92 -13.95 -44.92
C SER A 80 -11.86 -13.52 -46.05
N LEU A 81 -12.79 -12.61 -45.78
CA LEU A 81 -13.70 -12.05 -46.77
C LEU A 81 -12.95 -11.26 -47.87
N ALA A 82 -11.98 -10.42 -47.48
CA ALA A 82 -11.16 -9.68 -48.43
C ALA A 82 -10.37 -10.62 -49.35
N ILE A 83 -9.84 -11.73 -48.81
CA ILE A 83 -9.17 -12.77 -49.59
C ILE A 83 -10.17 -13.44 -50.56
N ILE A 84 -11.36 -13.83 -50.08
CA ILE A 84 -12.40 -14.45 -50.92
C ILE A 84 -12.77 -13.55 -52.11
N GLN A 85 -12.91 -12.24 -51.89
CA GLN A 85 -13.22 -11.28 -52.95
C GLN A 85 -12.12 -11.13 -54.01
N LEU A 86 -10.85 -11.38 -53.66
CA LEU A 86 -9.75 -11.34 -54.64
C LEU A 86 -9.75 -12.55 -55.59
N PHE A 87 -10.35 -13.66 -55.19
CA PHE A 87 -10.38 -14.92 -55.94
C PHE A 87 -11.75 -15.25 -56.57
N THR A 88 -12.77 -14.43 -56.32
CA THR A 88 -14.14 -14.67 -56.79
C THR A 88 -14.59 -13.52 -57.70
N ASP A 89 -15.23 -13.84 -58.82
CA ASP A 89 -15.96 -12.87 -59.65
C ASP A 89 -17.25 -12.44 -58.93
N SER A 90 -17.09 -11.66 -57.88
CA SER A 90 -18.19 -11.28 -56.97
C SER A 90 -18.93 -10.02 -57.47
N PRO A 91 -20.22 -9.85 -57.14
CA PRO A 91 -21.05 -8.72 -57.60
C PRO A 91 -20.62 -7.35 -57.03
N VAL A 92 -19.72 -7.36 -56.03
CA VAL A 92 -19.22 -6.17 -55.34
C VAL A 92 -17.73 -6.04 -55.58
N SER A 93 -17.23 -4.82 -55.82
CA SER A 93 -15.79 -4.59 -56.01
C SER A 93 -15.00 -4.95 -54.74
N PRO A 94 -13.82 -5.61 -54.84
CA PRO A 94 -12.96 -5.89 -53.68
C PRO A 94 -12.56 -4.63 -52.89
N THR A 95 -12.59 -3.46 -53.54
CA THR A 95 -12.27 -2.17 -52.92
C THR A 95 -13.21 -1.85 -51.74
N THR A 96 -14.47 -2.27 -51.78
CA THR A 96 -15.47 -1.95 -50.75
C THR A 96 -15.22 -2.64 -49.42
N SER A 97 -14.48 -3.76 -49.38
CA SER A 97 -14.12 -4.45 -48.14
C SER A 97 -12.69 -4.15 -47.69
N ILE A 98 -11.76 -4.01 -48.65
CA ILE A 98 -10.34 -3.77 -48.36
C ILE A 98 -10.14 -2.38 -47.73
N ILE A 99 -10.82 -1.34 -48.24
CA ILE A 99 -10.64 0.04 -47.74
C ILE A 99 -11.11 0.16 -46.27
N PRO A 100 -12.32 -0.27 -45.88
CA PRO A 100 -12.74 -0.23 -44.48
C PRO A 100 -11.85 -1.07 -43.56
N LEU A 101 -11.43 -2.26 -44.00
CA LEU A 101 -10.53 -3.11 -43.22
C LEU A 101 -9.18 -2.43 -42.98
N PHE A 102 -8.59 -1.83 -44.01
CA PHE A 102 -7.33 -1.08 -43.87
C PHE A 102 -7.50 0.11 -42.92
N PHE A 103 -8.60 0.84 -43.02
CA PHE A 103 -8.91 1.96 -42.11
C PHE A 103 -9.02 1.47 -40.65
N VAL A 104 -9.76 0.38 -40.43
CA VAL A 104 -9.92 -0.24 -39.10
C VAL A 104 -8.58 -0.61 -38.49
N LEU A 105 -7.77 -1.40 -39.20
CA LEU A 105 -6.47 -1.87 -38.73
C LEU A 105 -5.49 -0.70 -38.49
N SER A 106 -5.58 0.35 -39.30
CA SER A 106 -4.74 1.55 -39.14
C SER A 106 -5.10 2.34 -37.89
N VAL A 107 -6.39 2.55 -37.64
CA VAL A 107 -6.87 3.27 -36.44
C VAL A 107 -6.49 2.52 -35.16
N THR A 108 -6.72 1.20 -35.13
CA THR A 108 -6.37 0.36 -33.97
C THR A 108 -4.86 0.35 -33.74
N MET A 109 -4.06 0.32 -34.80
CA MET A 109 -2.60 0.39 -34.72
C MET A 109 -2.13 1.75 -34.18
N ILE A 110 -2.71 2.86 -34.65
CA ILE A 110 -2.38 4.21 -34.13
C ILE A 110 -2.68 4.30 -32.63
N LYS A 111 -3.85 3.84 -32.20
CA LYS A 111 -4.25 3.82 -30.78
C LYS A 111 -3.23 3.03 -29.95
N GLN A 112 -2.93 1.78 -30.33
CA GLN A 112 -2.00 0.92 -29.60
C GLN A 112 -0.57 1.47 -29.61
N GLY A 113 -0.16 2.13 -30.70
CA GLY A 113 1.12 2.84 -30.78
C GLY A 113 1.20 4.02 -29.83
N TYR A 114 0.11 4.80 -29.70
CA TYR A 114 0.02 5.89 -28.74
C TYR A 114 0.12 5.40 -27.29
N GLU A 115 -0.61 4.32 -26.94
CA GLU A 115 -0.54 3.72 -25.60
C GLU A 115 0.86 3.19 -25.26
N ASP A 116 1.55 2.53 -26.21
CA ASP A 116 2.92 2.05 -25.99
C ASP A 116 3.94 3.20 -25.93
N PHE A 117 3.69 4.31 -26.66
CA PHE A 117 4.48 5.53 -26.54
C PHE A 117 4.37 6.18 -25.15
N LEU A 118 3.17 6.20 -24.55
CA LEU A 118 2.99 6.67 -23.18
C LEU A 118 3.77 5.81 -22.17
N ARG A 119 3.81 4.48 -22.36
CA ARG A 119 4.66 3.58 -21.55
C ARG A 119 6.15 3.89 -21.73
N LEU A 120 6.58 4.14 -22.97
CA LEU A 120 7.97 4.53 -23.25
C LEU A 120 8.34 5.86 -22.56
N LYS A 121 7.41 6.83 -22.53
CA LYS A 121 7.61 8.10 -21.81
C LYS A 121 7.78 7.85 -20.30
N ALA A 122 6.92 7.06 -19.70
CA ALA A 122 7.01 6.69 -18.28
C ALA A 122 8.30 5.90 -17.96
N ASP A 123 8.70 4.97 -18.82
CA ASP A 123 9.97 4.25 -18.69
C ASP A 123 11.16 5.20 -18.77
N ARG A 124 11.12 6.20 -19.66
CA ARG A 124 12.20 7.21 -19.77
C ARG A 124 12.32 8.03 -18.50
N GLU A 125 11.22 8.47 -17.90
CA GLU A 125 11.24 9.22 -16.65
C GLU A 125 11.97 8.44 -15.54
N ILE A 126 11.66 7.15 -15.36
CA ILE A 126 12.33 6.31 -14.35
C ILE A 126 13.80 6.07 -14.69
N ASN A 127 14.09 5.77 -15.96
CA ASN A 127 15.45 5.46 -16.40
C ASN A 127 16.40 6.67 -16.35
N HIS A 128 15.87 7.89 -16.39
CA HIS A 128 16.61 9.14 -16.37
C HIS A 128 16.71 9.79 -14.97
N ILE A 129 16.19 9.15 -13.92
CA ILE A 129 16.36 9.62 -12.54
C ILE A 129 17.87 9.78 -12.26
N PRO A 130 18.31 10.96 -11.76
CA PRO A 130 19.72 11.22 -11.42
C PRO A 130 20.09 10.48 -10.13
N ILE A 131 21.28 9.86 -10.12
CA ILE A 131 21.79 9.07 -9.00
C ILE A 131 23.26 9.40 -8.78
N GLU A 132 23.64 9.62 -7.54
CA GLU A 132 25.01 9.91 -7.14
C GLU A 132 25.79 8.60 -6.91
N ILE A 133 26.88 8.41 -7.64
CA ILE A 133 27.80 7.26 -7.49
C ILE A 133 29.20 7.72 -7.10
N VAL A 134 29.91 6.87 -6.36
CA VAL A 134 31.32 7.08 -6.00
C VAL A 134 32.22 6.63 -7.18
N THR A 135 33.10 7.52 -7.61
CA THR A 135 34.09 7.27 -8.67
C THR A 135 35.42 6.76 -8.14
N GLU A 136 36.28 6.27 -9.04
CA GLU A 136 37.67 5.86 -8.76
C GLU A 136 38.49 6.95 -8.04
N ASN A 137 38.23 8.22 -8.39
CA ASN A 137 38.94 9.35 -7.82
C ASN A 137 38.43 9.76 -6.42
N GLY A 138 37.47 9.01 -5.84
CA GLY A 138 36.87 9.35 -4.56
C GLY A 138 35.88 10.52 -4.62
N HIS A 139 35.37 10.88 -5.80
CA HIS A 139 34.39 11.94 -5.97
C HIS A 139 32.99 11.39 -6.28
N LEU A 140 31.95 12.15 -5.91
CA LEU A 140 30.58 11.85 -6.28
C LEU A 140 30.31 12.37 -7.71
N THR A 141 29.74 11.52 -8.54
CA THR A 141 29.26 11.91 -9.88
C THR A 141 27.81 11.50 -10.06
N THR A 142 27.03 12.36 -10.71
CA THR A 142 25.64 12.07 -11.00
C THR A 142 25.53 11.32 -12.33
N VAL A 143 24.99 10.11 -12.29
CA VAL A 143 24.69 9.27 -13.45
C VAL A 143 23.19 9.01 -13.56
N LYS A 144 22.73 8.55 -14.73
CA LYS A 144 21.32 8.16 -14.90
C LYS A 144 21.08 6.78 -14.30
N SER A 145 19.88 6.54 -13.80
CA SER A 145 19.47 5.23 -13.25
C SER A 145 19.76 4.05 -14.17
N MET A 146 19.54 4.19 -15.48
CA MET A 146 19.81 3.13 -16.46
C MET A 146 21.30 2.79 -16.69
N GLU A 147 22.20 3.69 -16.27
CA GLU A 147 23.65 3.56 -16.42
C GLU A 147 24.29 2.84 -15.23
N LEU A 148 23.54 2.60 -14.14
CA LEU A 148 24.02 1.83 -13.01
C LEU A 148 24.41 0.41 -13.39
N GLU A 149 25.56 -0.02 -12.85
CA GLU A 149 26.09 -1.36 -12.98
C GLU A 149 26.28 -2.02 -11.63
N VAL A 150 26.25 -3.35 -11.63
CA VAL A 150 26.54 -4.17 -10.44
C VAL A 150 27.95 -3.85 -9.93
N GLY A 151 28.08 -3.65 -8.62
CA GLY A 151 29.32 -3.25 -7.93
C GLY A 151 29.53 -1.74 -7.76
N ASN A 152 28.68 -0.89 -8.36
CA ASN A 152 28.75 0.55 -8.11
C ASN A 152 28.32 0.88 -6.66
N ILE A 153 29.06 1.80 -6.03
CA ILE A 153 28.70 2.37 -4.73
C ILE A 153 27.82 3.59 -4.99
N ILE A 154 26.63 3.56 -4.41
CA ILE A 154 25.57 4.55 -4.60
C ILE A 154 25.35 5.30 -3.28
N LEU A 155 25.24 6.62 -3.36
CA LEU A 155 24.81 7.48 -2.25
C LEU A 155 23.29 7.69 -2.34
N CYS A 156 22.57 7.27 -1.30
CA CYS A 156 21.13 7.52 -1.20
C CYS A 156 20.87 8.48 -0.04
N ARG A 157 20.07 9.52 -0.27
CA ARG A 157 19.73 10.56 0.72
C ARG A 157 18.37 10.29 1.36
N ASN A 158 18.06 10.98 2.45
CA ASN A 158 16.77 10.87 3.13
C ASN A 158 15.62 11.11 2.15
N ASN A 159 14.53 10.35 2.32
CA ASN A 159 13.33 10.39 1.48
C ASN A 159 13.55 9.97 0.01
N SER A 160 14.73 9.47 -0.37
CA SER A 160 14.97 8.93 -1.72
C SER A 160 14.62 7.44 -1.81
N SER A 161 14.14 7.03 -2.99
CA SER A 161 13.84 5.62 -3.30
C SER A 161 15.08 4.91 -3.85
N PHE A 162 15.29 3.66 -3.45
CA PHE A 162 16.45 2.89 -3.92
C PHE A 162 16.29 2.50 -5.40
N PRO A 163 17.32 2.75 -6.23
CA PRO A 163 17.26 2.53 -7.68
C PRO A 163 17.42 1.07 -8.10
N CYS A 164 18.06 0.26 -7.26
CA CYS A 164 18.38 -1.15 -7.47
C CYS A 164 18.53 -1.84 -6.11
N ASP A 165 18.64 -3.17 -6.09
CA ASP A 165 18.86 -3.87 -4.83
C ASP A 165 20.34 -3.71 -4.45
N MET A 166 20.61 -3.24 -3.23
CA MET A 166 21.94 -2.87 -2.78
C MET A 166 22.23 -3.34 -1.36
N ILE A 167 23.51 -3.58 -1.06
CA ILE A 167 23.94 -3.92 0.30
C ILE A 167 24.40 -2.66 1.03
N LEU A 168 23.89 -2.47 2.24
CA LEU A 168 24.24 -1.35 3.10
C LEU A 168 25.70 -1.45 3.57
N LEU A 169 26.53 -0.48 3.16
CA LEU A 169 27.96 -0.39 3.51
C LEU A 169 28.23 0.62 4.63
N SER A 170 27.52 1.75 4.64
CA SER A 170 27.69 2.78 5.66
C SER A 170 26.42 3.62 5.77
N SER A 171 26.18 4.14 6.97
CA SER A 171 25.04 5.01 7.29
C SER A 171 25.51 6.33 7.89
N SER A 172 24.67 7.37 7.81
CA SER A 172 24.84 8.62 8.56
C SER A 172 24.79 8.40 10.08
N GLU A 173 24.29 7.25 10.54
CA GLU A 173 24.30 6.91 11.97
C GLU A 173 25.62 6.25 12.39
N PRO A 174 26.23 6.68 13.52
CA PRO A 174 27.43 6.04 14.06
C PRO A 174 27.23 4.56 14.41
N SER A 175 26.02 4.14 14.74
CA SER A 175 25.67 2.73 14.99
C SER A 175 25.71 1.87 13.72
N GLY A 176 25.72 2.48 12.53
CA GLY A 176 25.63 1.76 11.26
C GLY A 176 24.23 1.25 10.96
N GLU A 177 23.20 1.93 11.45
CA GLU A 177 21.80 1.55 11.27
C GLU A 177 21.12 2.52 10.32
N CYS A 178 20.13 2.06 9.56
CA CYS A 178 19.25 2.93 8.80
C CYS A 178 17.80 2.46 8.88
N PHE A 179 16.88 3.39 8.66
CA PHE A 179 15.44 3.09 8.65
C PHE A 179 14.89 3.20 7.24
N VAL A 180 14.10 2.20 6.87
CA VAL A 180 13.58 2.04 5.51
C VAL A 180 12.09 1.78 5.59
N THR A 181 11.35 2.50 4.75
CA THR A 181 9.95 2.16 4.44
C THR A 181 9.92 1.21 3.26
N THR A 182 9.36 0.02 3.48
CA THR A 182 9.07 -0.93 2.41
C THR A 182 7.63 -0.82 1.92
N ALA A 183 6.87 0.18 2.36
CA ALA A 183 5.48 0.38 1.99
C ALA A 183 5.22 0.33 0.47
N SER A 184 6.16 0.82 -0.33
CA SER A 184 6.10 0.67 -1.78
C SER A 184 6.17 -0.79 -2.24
N LEU A 185 6.85 -1.72 -1.58
CA LEU A 185 7.04 -3.13 -1.97
C LEU A 185 6.05 -4.12 -1.35
N ASP A 186 5.73 -3.93 -0.07
CA ASP A 186 4.94 -4.86 0.74
C ASP A 186 3.84 -4.15 1.54
N GLY A 187 3.53 -2.89 1.24
CA GLY A 187 2.49 -2.11 1.92
C GLY A 187 2.69 -1.92 3.43
N GLU A 188 3.85 -2.30 3.99
CA GLU A 188 4.14 -2.10 5.41
C GLU A 188 4.62 -0.66 5.66
N THR A 189 3.87 0.05 6.48
CA THR A 189 4.05 1.49 6.76
C THR A 189 5.11 1.74 7.84
N ASN A 190 5.34 0.73 8.69
CA ASN A 190 6.30 0.79 9.77
C ASN A 190 7.73 0.84 9.24
N LEU A 191 8.57 1.60 9.93
CA LEU A 191 9.98 1.69 9.60
C LEU A 191 10.72 0.41 9.98
N LYS A 192 11.31 -0.24 8.98
CA LYS A 192 12.18 -1.40 9.16
C LYS A 192 13.61 -0.93 9.39
N LYS A 193 14.25 -1.50 10.41
CA LYS A 193 15.64 -1.23 10.75
C LYS A 193 16.57 -2.16 9.98
N PHE A 194 17.52 -1.58 9.25
CA PHE A 194 18.59 -2.28 8.54
C PHE A 194 19.94 -1.94 9.16
N GLU A 195 20.87 -2.88 9.10
CA GLU A 195 22.18 -2.79 9.76
C GLU A 195 23.31 -2.98 8.74
N VAL A 196 24.37 -2.20 8.89
CA VAL A 196 25.57 -2.27 8.07
C VAL A 196 26.26 -3.61 8.25
N ALA A 197 26.79 -4.17 7.16
CA ALA A 197 27.57 -5.40 7.19
C ALA A 197 28.98 -5.17 7.78
N GLY A 198 29.12 -5.35 9.10
CA GLY A 198 30.42 -5.44 9.78
C GLY A 198 31.25 -4.15 9.78
N HIS A 199 32.59 -4.30 9.67
CA HIS A 199 33.59 -3.23 9.84
C HIS A 199 33.54 -2.09 8.79
N THR A 200 32.64 -2.16 7.82
CA THR A 200 32.45 -1.15 6.76
C THR A 200 31.87 0.17 7.26
N ASN A 201 31.25 0.17 8.44
CA ASN A 201 30.69 1.36 9.09
C ASN A 201 31.71 2.48 9.41
N LYS A 202 33.01 2.19 9.31
CA LYS A 202 34.09 3.18 9.48
C LYS A 202 34.22 4.11 8.28
N PHE A 203 33.77 3.69 7.10
CA PHE A 203 33.91 4.43 5.86
C PHE A 203 32.77 5.45 5.73
N ASP A 204 33.06 6.72 6.01
CA ASP A 204 32.07 7.82 5.94
C ASP A 204 32.22 8.71 4.70
N THR A 205 33.41 8.73 4.10
CA THR A 205 33.67 9.61 2.95
C THR A 205 33.80 8.82 1.64
N PRO A 206 33.39 9.41 0.50
CA PRO A 206 33.56 8.80 -0.81
C PRO A 206 35.01 8.42 -1.12
N GLU A 207 35.98 9.20 -0.64
CA GLU A 207 37.41 8.93 -0.86
C GLU A 207 37.83 7.65 -0.14
N SER A 208 37.45 7.48 1.13
CA SER A 208 37.74 6.30 1.93
C SER A 208 37.05 5.05 1.38
N LEU A 209 35.81 5.19 0.89
CA LEU A 209 35.10 4.10 0.19
C LEU A 209 35.74 3.73 -1.16
N ALA A 210 36.38 4.67 -1.86
CA ALA A 210 37.01 4.40 -3.14
C ALA A 210 38.39 3.74 -3.00
N SER A 211 39.21 4.19 -2.04
CA SER A 211 40.60 3.74 -1.90
C SER A 211 40.80 2.56 -0.95
N GLU A 212 40.03 2.48 0.14
CA GLU A 212 40.27 1.50 1.23
C GLU A 212 39.35 0.27 1.14
N LEU A 213 38.18 0.39 0.52
CA LEU A 213 37.20 -0.70 0.44
C LEU A 213 37.52 -1.64 -0.74
N ILE A 214 38.32 -2.67 -0.46
CA ILE A 214 38.72 -3.67 -1.45
C ILE A 214 38.11 -5.03 -1.09
N GLY A 215 37.38 -5.63 -2.03
CA GLY A 215 36.72 -6.91 -1.79
C GLY A 215 35.69 -7.31 -2.84
N TYR A 216 34.99 -8.40 -2.56
CA TYR A 216 33.86 -8.85 -3.37
C TYR A 216 32.73 -9.41 -2.49
N ILE A 217 31.50 -9.25 -2.97
CA ILE A 217 30.30 -9.87 -2.42
C ILE A 217 30.05 -11.17 -3.19
N CYS A 218 29.86 -12.27 -2.46
CA CYS A 218 29.39 -13.53 -2.99
C CYS A 218 27.94 -13.73 -2.51
N CYS A 219 27.00 -13.88 -3.44
CA CYS A 219 25.58 -14.03 -3.08
C CYS A 219 24.85 -15.00 -4.01
N GLN A 220 23.67 -15.45 -3.58
CA GLN A 220 22.77 -16.29 -4.37
C GLN A 220 22.31 -15.58 -5.67
N GLN A 221 21.86 -16.36 -6.64
CA GLN A 221 21.11 -15.81 -7.78
C GLN A 221 19.81 -15.16 -7.30
N PRO A 222 19.27 -14.16 -8.03
CA PRO A 222 18.09 -13.44 -7.57
C PRO A 222 16.87 -14.37 -7.48
N VAL A 223 16.14 -14.25 -6.39
CA VAL A 223 14.93 -15.05 -6.07
C VAL A 223 13.74 -14.10 -5.94
N GLU A 224 12.55 -14.58 -6.25
CA GLU A 224 11.30 -13.81 -6.15
C GLU A 224 10.97 -13.40 -4.71
N ASP A 225 11.24 -14.25 -3.71
CA ASP A 225 10.94 -13.93 -2.32
C ASP A 225 11.73 -12.71 -1.79
N LEU A 226 11.00 -11.70 -1.31
CA LEU A 226 11.54 -10.44 -0.81
C LEU A 226 12.39 -10.63 0.45
N TYR A 227 12.05 -11.58 1.32
CA TYR A 227 12.61 -11.72 2.67
C TYR A 227 13.83 -12.64 2.76
N THR A 228 14.10 -13.45 1.73
CA THR A 228 15.26 -14.35 1.71
C THR A 228 16.45 -13.73 1.02
N PHE A 229 17.56 -13.61 1.73
CA PHE A 229 18.84 -13.25 1.14
C PHE A 229 19.97 -13.94 1.88
N SER A 230 20.83 -14.63 1.15
CA SER A 230 22.03 -15.27 1.66
C SER A 230 23.23 -14.86 0.84
N GLY A 231 24.26 -14.37 1.53
CA GLY A 231 25.53 -14.00 0.93
C GLY A 231 26.62 -13.81 1.97
N ARG A 232 27.80 -13.44 1.49
CA ARG A 232 28.96 -13.05 2.29
C ARG A 232 29.73 -11.93 1.61
N ILE A 233 30.25 -11.00 2.39
CA ILE A 233 31.16 -9.96 1.91
C ILE A 233 32.58 -10.34 2.34
N CYS A 234 33.49 -10.39 1.37
CA CYS A 234 34.88 -10.79 1.56
C CYS A 234 35.74 -9.52 1.39
N LEU A 235 36.31 -9.02 2.49
CA LEU A 235 37.10 -7.78 2.50
C LEU A 235 38.60 -8.08 2.67
N LYS A 236 39.43 -7.23 2.05
CA LYS A 236 40.88 -7.20 2.21
C LYS A 236 41.29 -5.95 2.99
N ASN A 237 42.32 -6.05 3.83
CA ASN A 237 42.84 -4.91 4.59
C ASN A 237 43.77 -4.00 3.76
N SER A 238 44.42 -4.55 2.73
CA SER A 238 45.31 -3.83 1.81
C SER A 238 45.32 -4.51 0.43
N VAL A 239 45.75 -3.80 -0.61
CA VAL A 239 45.87 -4.30 -2.00
C VAL A 239 46.79 -5.52 -2.08
N GLU A 240 47.83 -5.57 -1.23
CA GLU A 240 48.86 -6.63 -1.21
C GLU A 240 48.50 -7.84 -0.31
N ASP A 241 47.45 -7.73 0.52
CA ASP A 241 47.06 -8.81 1.44
C ASP A 241 46.30 -9.94 0.70
N THR A 242 46.75 -11.19 0.91
CA THR A 242 46.08 -12.40 0.43
C THR A 242 45.00 -12.91 1.39
N ILE A 243 45.00 -12.45 2.64
CA ILE A 243 44.03 -12.86 3.67
C ILE A 243 42.75 -12.06 3.50
N THR A 244 41.67 -12.75 3.15
CA THR A 244 40.31 -12.19 3.08
C THR A 244 39.55 -12.52 4.36
N LYS A 245 38.85 -11.53 4.92
CA LYS A 245 37.92 -11.75 6.02
C LYS A 245 36.50 -11.82 5.48
N ASP A 246 35.81 -12.88 5.86
CA ASP A 246 34.44 -13.13 5.44
C ASP A 246 33.46 -12.66 6.51
N TYR A 247 32.50 -11.83 6.12
CA TYR A 247 31.38 -11.43 6.95
C TYR A 247 30.07 -11.94 6.33
N PRO A 248 29.20 -12.61 7.09
CA PRO A 248 27.93 -13.09 6.57
C PRO A 248 26.99 -11.93 6.28
N LEU A 249 26.20 -12.07 5.21
CA LEU A 249 25.16 -11.13 4.82
C LEU A 249 23.81 -11.83 4.89
N GLY A 250 22.85 -11.17 5.53
CA GLY A 250 21.47 -11.61 5.62
C GLY A 250 20.49 -10.58 5.06
N PRO A 251 19.18 -10.83 5.21
CA PRO A 251 18.15 -9.91 4.71
C PRO A 251 18.19 -8.53 5.37
N LYS A 252 18.66 -8.43 6.62
CA LYS A 252 18.85 -7.15 7.34
C LYS A 252 19.91 -6.23 6.73
N ASN A 253 20.71 -6.71 5.78
CA ASN A 253 21.75 -5.93 5.11
C ASN A 253 21.37 -5.54 3.67
N LEU A 254 20.30 -6.13 3.11
CA LEU A 254 19.87 -5.92 1.72
C LEU A 254 18.76 -4.86 1.66
N LEU A 255 19.02 -3.79 0.93
CA LEU A 255 18.07 -2.72 0.63
C LEU A 255 17.45 -2.99 -0.74
N LEU A 256 16.12 -3.01 -0.80
CA LEU A 256 15.37 -3.40 -1.98
C LEU A 256 15.02 -2.21 -2.85
N ARG A 257 15.09 -2.38 -4.17
CA ARG A 257 14.64 -1.38 -5.14
C ARG A 257 13.20 -0.97 -4.88
N GLY A 258 12.93 0.34 -4.89
CA GLY A 258 11.59 0.88 -4.65
C GLY A 258 11.27 1.13 -3.18
N ALA A 259 12.03 0.57 -2.23
CA ALA A 259 11.95 1.00 -0.83
C ALA A 259 12.55 2.41 -0.68
N CYS A 260 12.09 3.15 0.32
CA CYS A 260 12.49 4.54 0.54
C CYS A 260 13.20 4.69 1.88
N LEU A 261 14.34 5.40 1.87
CA LEU A 261 15.07 5.75 3.09
C LEU A 261 14.26 6.79 3.89
N ARG A 262 14.13 6.58 5.20
CA ARG A 262 13.48 7.52 6.13
C ARG A 262 14.30 7.63 7.41
N ASN A 263 14.14 8.72 8.15
CA ASN A 263 14.80 8.93 9.46
C ASN A 263 16.31 8.64 9.45
N THR A 264 16.96 8.82 8.30
CA THR A 264 18.39 8.59 8.07
C THR A 264 18.80 9.53 6.93
N ASP A 265 19.80 10.36 7.18
CA ASP A 265 20.18 11.45 6.27
C ASP A 265 20.73 10.95 4.95
N TYR A 266 21.62 9.97 5.03
CA TYR A 266 22.19 9.33 3.87
C TYR A 266 22.76 7.95 4.22
N ILE A 267 22.92 7.14 3.19
CA ILE A 267 23.60 5.85 3.25
C ILE A 267 24.47 5.65 2.01
N TYR A 268 25.50 4.81 2.15
CA TYR A 268 26.24 4.25 1.03
C TYR A 268 25.89 2.78 0.86
N GLY A 269 25.52 2.39 -0.35
CA GLY A 269 25.17 1.01 -0.69
C GLY A 269 25.87 0.50 -1.95
N CYS A 270 26.22 -0.78 -1.99
CA CYS A 270 26.79 -1.43 -3.18
C CYS A 270 25.70 -2.12 -3.99
N ALA A 271 25.57 -1.81 -5.28
CA ALA A 271 24.57 -2.41 -6.17
C ALA A 271 24.82 -3.91 -6.39
N VAL A 272 23.83 -4.74 -6.05
CA VAL A 272 23.92 -6.21 -6.15
C VAL A 272 23.05 -6.76 -7.28
N TYR A 273 21.76 -6.39 -7.30
CA TYR A 273 20.84 -6.77 -8.38
C TYR A 273 20.36 -5.52 -9.11
N THR A 274 20.44 -5.53 -10.43
CA THR A 274 20.09 -4.39 -11.29
C THR A 274 19.07 -4.78 -12.36
N GLY A 275 18.17 -3.85 -12.72
CA GLY A 275 17.21 -4.02 -13.81
C GLY A 275 16.26 -5.19 -13.56
N ARG A 276 16.22 -6.14 -14.51
CA ARG A 276 15.34 -7.33 -14.45
C ARG A 276 15.67 -8.32 -13.34
N ASP A 277 16.85 -8.18 -12.74
CA ASP A 277 17.32 -9.09 -11.69
C ASP A 277 16.92 -8.62 -10.29
N THR A 278 16.42 -7.38 -10.18
CA THR A 278 15.92 -6.85 -8.90
C THR A 278 14.71 -7.63 -8.44
N LYS A 279 14.56 -7.85 -7.14
CA LYS A 279 13.43 -8.60 -6.59
C LYS A 279 12.09 -7.97 -6.94
N LEU A 280 12.02 -6.63 -6.98
CA LEU A 280 10.84 -5.91 -7.47
C LEU A 280 10.50 -6.28 -8.93
N ALA A 281 11.50 -6.37 -9.81
CA ALA A 281 11.28 -6.71 -11.22
C ALA A 281 10.89 -8.18 -11.42
N LEU A 282 11.39 -9.09 -10.58
CA LEU A 282 10.97 -10.49 -10.57
C LEU A 282 9.52 -10.66 -10.11
N ASN A 283 9.08 -9.86 -9.13
CA ASN A 283 7.70 -9.83 -8.66
C ASN A 283 6.75 -9.01 -9.55
N SER A 284 7.28 -8.13 -10.41
CA SER A 284 6.47 -7.48 -11.44
C SER A 284 6.15 -8.47 -12.55
N LYS A 285 5.27 -9.44 -12.27
CA LYS A 285 4.59 -10.19 -13.33
C LYS A 285 3.85 -9.17 -14.19
N GLY A 286 4.13 -9.16 -15.49
CA GLY A 286 3.55 -8.19 -16.41
C GLY A 286 2.03 -8.15 -16.24
N LYS A 287 1.44 -6.95 -16.25
CA LYS A 287 0.00 -6.74 -16.17
C LYS A 287 -0.70 -7.71 -17.12
N THR A 288 -1.51 -8.62 -16.57
CA THR A 288 -2.37 -9.48 -17.37
C THR A 288 -3.33 -8.57 -18.14
N THR A 289 -3.47 -8.81 -19.44
CA THR A 289 -4.45 -8.07 -20.24
C THR A 289 -5.83 -8.52 -19.83
N LYS A 290 -6.58 -7.63 -19.18
CA LYS A 290 -7.98 -7.85 -18.86
C LYS A 290 -8.81 -7.61 -20.11
N PHE A 291 -9.86 -8.40 -20.28
CA PHE A 291 -10.78 -8.30 -21.41
C PHE A 291 -12.15 -7.89 -20.90
N SER A 292 -12.86 -7.09 -21.69
CA SER A 292 -14.23 -6.72 -21.38
C SER A 292 -15.18 -7.91 -21.57
N GLN A 293 -16.11 -8.08 -20.65
CA GLN A 293 -17.21 -9.04 -20.74
C GLN A 293 -18.21 -8.65 -21.83
N VAL A 294 -18.36 -7.36 -22.12
CA VAL A 294 -19.16 -6.87 -23.27
C VAL A 294 -18.59 -7.40 -24.58
N GLU A 295 -17.27 -7.43 -24.76
CA GLU A 295 -16.63 -8.04 -25.93
C GLU A 295 -16.88 -9.56 -26.00
N GLY A 296 -16.83 -10.26 -24.85
CA GLY A 296 -17.21 -11.67 -24.77
C GLY A 296 -18.64 -11.94 -25.23
N ARG A 297 -19.60 -11.11 -24.81
CA ARG A 297 -21.00 -11.18 -25.26
C ARG A 297 -21.15 -10.81 -26.74
N LEU A 298 -20.37 -9.86 -27.23
CA LEU A 298 -20.36 -9.49 -28.64
C LEU A 298 -19.91 -10.67 -29.52
N ASN A 299 -18.87 -11.40 -29.11
CA ASN A 299 -18.45 -12.63 -29.79
C ASN A 299 -19.56 -13.70 -29.82
N PHE A 300 -20.34 -13.80 -28.74
CA PHE A 300 -21.51 -14.68 -28.70
C PHE A 300 -22.59 -14.25 -29.70
N TYR A 301 -22.91 -12.96 -29.79
CA TYR A 301 -23.85 -12.44 -30.82
C TYR A 301 -23.33 -12.64 -32.25
N LEU A 302 -22.02 -12.45 -32.46
CA LEU A 302 -21.36 -12.67 -33.75
C LEU A 302 -21.56 -14.11 -34.23
N PHE A 303 -21.50 -15.10 -33.33
CA PHE A 303 -21.77 -16.50 -33.66
C PHE A 303 -23.18 -16.71 -34.23
N PHE A 304 -24.23 -16.14 -33.60
CA PHE A 304 -25.60 -16.24 -34.12
C PHE A 304 -25.76 -15.55 -35.47
N ILE A 305 -25.11 -14.40 -35.65
CA ILE A 305 -25.15 -13.67 -36.92
C ILE A 305 -24.44 -14.46 -38.03
N LEU A 306 -23.30 -15.08 -37.74
CA LEU A 306 -22.60 -15.96 -38.68
C LEU A 306 -23.43 -17.21 -39.02
N ALA A 307 -24.12 -17.79 -38.04
CA ALA A 307 -25.03 -18.91 -38.28
C ALA A 307 -26.23 -18.50 -39.15
N PHE A 308 -26.82 -17.33 -38.89
CA PHE A 308 -27.89 -16.76 -39.71
C PHE A 308 -27.41 -16.45 -41.14
N LEU A 309 -26.21 -15.89 -41.29
CA LEU A 309 -25.57 -15.65 -42.58
C LEU A 309 -25.40 -16.97 -43.35
N ALA A 310 -24.81 -17.99 -42.74
CA ALA A 310 -24.62 -19.30 -43.37
C ALA A 310 -25.96 -19.92 -43.79
N PHE A 311 -26.98 -19.86 -42.92
CA PHE A 311 -28.34 -20.32 -43.25
C PHE A 311 -28.92 -19.56 -44.45
N SER A 312 -28.82 -18.23 -44.46
CA SER A 312 -29.35 -17.41 -45.56
C SER A 312 -28.68 -17.68 -46.91
N VAL A 313 -27.36 -17.94 -46.89
CA VAL A 313 -26.59 -18.32 -48.08
C VAL A 313 -27.03 -19.68 -48.60
N ILE A 314 -27.14 -20.68 -47.73
CA ILE A 314 -27.60 -22.03 -48.10
C ILE A 314 -29.00 -21.98 -48.74
N VAL A 315 -29.93 -21.26 -48.11
CA VAL A 315 -31.29 -21.06 -48.64
C VAL A 315 -31.24 -20.37 -50.00
N SER A 316 -30.43 -19.32 -50.16
CA SER A 316 -30.30 -18.58 -51.43
C SER A 316 -29.75 -19.46 -52.56
N ILE A 317 -28.80 -20.35 -52.27
CA ILE A 317 -28.26 -21.30 -53.26
C ILE A 317 -29.30 -22.34 -53.67
N ILE A 318 -30.03 -22.91 -52.71
CA ILE A 318 -31.10 -23.88 -52.98
C ILE A 318 -32.18 -23.23 -53.84
N LEU A 319 -32.62 -22.01 -53.48
CA LEU A 319 -33.65 -21.29 -54.22
C LEU A 319 -33.17 -20.87 -55.61
N SER A 320 -31.93 -20.39 -55.76
CA SER A 320 -31.30 -20.14 -57.06
C SER A 320 -31.30 -21.39 -57.93
N SER A 321 -30.98 -22.55 -57.35
CA SER A 321 -31.00 -23.84 -58.06
C SER A 321 -32.38 -24.30 -58.49
N VAL A 322 -33.42 -24.03 -57.70
CA VAL A 322 -34.78 -24.52 -57.95
C VAL A 322 -35.54 -23.58 -58.89
N LEU A 323 -35.36 -22.27 -58.73
CA LEU A 323 -36.08 -21.24 -59.48
C LEU A 323 -35.34 -20.81 -60.77
N GLY A 324 -34.05 -21.12 -60.89
CA GLY A 324 -33.26 -20.77 -62.07
C GLY A 324 -33.72 -21.49 -63.33
N HIS A 325 -34.02 -20.73 -64.38
CA HIS A 325 -34.35 -21.28 -65.70
C HIS A 325 -33.08 -21.43 -66.55
N PRO A 326 -32.66 -22.65 -66.93
CA PRO A 326 -31.37 -22.89 -67.59
C PRO A 326 -31.32 -22.45 -69.05
N ASN A 327 -32.47 -22.19 -69.70
CA ASN A 327 -32.56 -21.81 -71.10
C ASN A 327 -33.45 -20.57 -71.25
N VAL A 328 -32.85 -19.39 -71.21
CA VAL A 328 -33.54 -18.12 -71.45
C VAL A 328 -32.95 -17.45 -72.70
N TRP A 329 -33.79 -16.93 -73.58
CA TRP A 329 -33.40 -16.49 -74.93
C TRP A 329 -32.35 -15.38 -74.98
N TYR A 330 -32.19 -14.61 -73.89
CA TYR A 330 -31.28 -13.47 -73.78
C TYR A 330 -29.98 -13.78 -73.01
N LEU A 331 -29.79 -15.02 -72.51
CA LEU A 331 -28.59 -15.44 -71.77
C LEU A 331 -27.93 -16.65 -72.47
N PRO A 332 -26.59 -16.71 -72.55
CA PRO A 332 -25.91 -17.88 -73.08
C PRO A 332 -26.14 -19.12 -72.19
N PRO A 333 -26.38 -20.31 -72.76
CA PRO A 333 -26.59 -21.53 -71.97
C PRO A 333 -25.29 -21.92 -71.27
N GLU A 334 -25.29 -21.84 -69.94
CA GLU A 334 -24.12 -22.13 -69.11
C GLU A 334 -24.22 -23.55 -68.52
N LYS A 335 -23.13 -24.34 -68.63
CA LYS A 335 -23.08 -25.68 -68.01
C LYS A 335 -22.77 -25.53 -66.53
N ARG A 336 -23.70 -25.97 -65.69
CA ARG A 336 -23.56 -25.88 -64.23
C ARG A 336 -22.50 -26.89 -63.74
N ASN A 337 -21.32 -26.36 -63.41
CA ASN A 337 -20.21 -27.12 -62.82
C ASN A 337 -20.17 -26.95 -61.30
N ALA A 338 -19.53 -27.88 -60.59
CA ALA A 338 -19.32 -27.77 -59.14
C ALA A 338 -18.55 -26.49 -58.74
N TRP A 339 -17.62 -26.03 -59.60
CA TRP A 339 -16.91 -24.77 -59.43
C TRP A 339 -17.85 -23.55 -59.51
N ASN A 340 -18.80 -23.53 -60.44
CA ASN A 340 -19.76 -22.43 -60.58
C ASN A 340 -20.68 -22.35 -59.36
N VAL A 341 -21.14 -23.51 -58.84
CA VAL A 341 -21.94 -23.55 -57.60
C VAL A 341 -21.12 -23.06 -56.39
N PHE A 342 -19.82 -23.36 -56.36
CA PHE A 342 -18.93 -22.85 -55.32
C PHE A 342 -18.69 -21.34 -55.43
N GLN A 343 -18.51 -20.81 -56.64
CA GLN A 343 -18.45 -19.36 -56.89
C GLN A 343 -19.76 -18.67 -56.54
N GLU A 344 -20.92 -19.27 -56.87
CA GLU A 344 -22.24 -18.79 -56.43
C GLU A 344 -22.29 -18.72 -54.89
N LEU A 345 -21.86 -19.77 -54.18
CA LEU A 345 -21.82 -19.75 -52.73
C LEU A 345 -20.98 -18.58 -52.17
N LEU A 346 -19.76 -18.40 -52.68
CA LEU A 346 -18.88 -17.31 -52.28
C LEU A 346 -19.46 -15.93 -52.63
N GLY A 347 -20.13 -15.81 -53.78
CA GLY A 347 -20.83 -14.60 -54.21
C GLY A 347 -21.92 -14.16 -53.24
N PHE A 348 -22.74 -15.09 -52.73
CA PHE A 348 -23.76 -14.78 -51.71
C PHE A 348 -23.15 -14.42 -50.35
N VAL A 349 -22.05 -15.09 -49.94
CA VAL A 349 -21.32 -14.73 -48.72
C VAL A 349 -20.82 -13.28 -48.81
N VAL A 350 -20.30 -12.88 -49.97
CA VAL A 350 -19.87 -11.51 -50.23
C VAL A 350 -21.05 -10.55 -50.25
N LEU A 351 -22.16 -10.89 -50.89
CA LEU A 351 -23.33 -10.02 -51.01
C LEU A 351 -23.99 -9.71 -49.65
N TYR A 352 -24.03 -10.69 -48.76
CA TYR A 352 -24.64 -10.55 -47.42
C TYR A 352 -23.63 -10.15 -46.33
N ASN A 353 -22.38 -9.82 -46.68
CA ASN A 353 -21.32 -9.54 -45.72
C ASN A 353 -21.64 -8.38 -44.76
N TYR A 354 -22.47 -7.43 -45.22
CA TYR A 354 -22.79 -6.20 -44.49
C TYR A 354 -23.60 -6.45 -43.21
N ILE A 355 -24.05 -7.69 -42.98
CA ILE A 355 -24.75 -8.07 -41.76
C ILE A 355 -23.83 -7.98 -40.53
N ILE A 356 -22.51 -8.17 -40.71
CA ILE A 356 -21.52 -8.01 -39.66
C ILE A 356 -20.92 -6.61 -39.77
N PRO A 357 -21.16 -5.72 -38.78
CA PRO A 357 -20.72 -4.33 -38.86
C PRO A 357 -19.20 -4.20 -38.68
N ILE A 358 -18.45 -4.02 -39.77
CA ILE A 358 -16.99 -3.72 -39.72
C ILE A 358 -16.71 -2.52 -38.81
N SER A 359 -17.51 -1.47 -38.94
CA SER A 359 -17.33 -0.20 -38.23
C SER A 359 -17.69 -0.26 -36.74
N LEU A 360 -18.40 -1.29 -36.27
CA LEU A 360 -18.78 -1.42 -34.85
C LEU A 360 -17.55 -1.45 -33.95
N TYR A 361 -16.58 -2.31 -34.26
CA TYR A 361 -15.42 -2.52 -33.41
C TYR A 361 -14.54 -1.27 -33.29
N VAL A 362 -14.29 -0.58 -34.40
CA VAL A 362 -13.53 0.68 -34.40
C VAL A 362 -14.28 1.76 -33.65
N THR A 363 -15.60 1.86 -33.83
CA THR A 363 -16.40 2.87 -33.16
C THR A 363 -16.40 2.65 -31.65
N ILE A 364 -16.52 1.40 -31.20
CA ILE A 364 -16.39 1.04 -29.78
C ILE A 364 -15.00 1.42 -29.28
N GLU A 365 -13.93 1.05 -29.98
CA GLU A 365 -12.57 1.38 -29.53
C GLU A 365 -12.30 2.89 -29.44
N MET A 366 -12.79 3.67 -30.42
CA MET A 366 -12.66 5.12 -30.39
C MET A 366 -13.50 5.74 -29.29
N GLN A 367 -14.73 5.25 -29.08
CA GLN A 367 -15.59 5.71 -27.99
C GLN A 367 -14.97 5.38 -26.62
N LYS A 368 -14.36 4.21 -26.47
CA LYS A 368 -13.59 3.80 -25.29
C LYS A 368 -12.40 4.73 -25.03
N PHE A 369 -11.61 5.00 -26.06
CA PHE A 369 -10.48 5.92 -25.99
C PHE A 369 -10.90 7.34 -25.59
N ILE A 370 -11.92 7.90 -26.25
CA ILE A 370 -12.44 9.25 -25.90
C ILE A 370 -13.05 9.25 -24.50
N GLY A 371 -13.76 8.19 -24.11
CA GLY A 371 -14.30 8.02 -22.75
C GLY A 371 -13.20 8.04 -21.69
N SER A 372 -12.05 7.42 -21.96
CA SER A 372 -10.90 7.50 -21.05
C SER A 372 -10.36 8.92 -20.87
N LEU A 373 -10.41 9.76 -21.92
CA LEU A 373 -10.03 11.18 -21.82
C LEU A 373 -11.05 11.98 -20.99
N PHE A 374 -12.36 11.74 -21.16
CA PHE A 374 -13.38 12.39 -20.34
C PHE A 374 -13.26 12.03 -18.86
N PHE A 375 -12.84 10.80 -18.55
CA PHE A 375 -12.52 10.40 -17.19
C PHE A 375 -11.34 11.20 -16.61
N GLU A 376 -10.25 11.38 -17.36
CA GLU A 376 -9.08 12.16 -16.91
C GLU A 376 -9.33 13.68 -16.82
N TRP A 377 -10.31 14.19 -17.58
CA TRP A 377 -10.65 15.62 -17.61
C TRP A 377 -11.69 16.03 -16.56
N ASP A 378 -12.27 15.09 -15.81
CA ASP A 378 -13.28 15.41 -14.80
C ASP A 378 -12.66 16.12 -13.59
N LEU A 379 -13.07 17.37 -13.38
CA LEU A 379 -12.64 18.21 -12.26
C LEU A 379 -13.15 17.67 -10.91
N ASN A 380 -14.25 16.91 -10.90
CA ASN A 380 -14.76 16.30 -9.66
C ASN A 380 -13.88 15.15 -9.16
N LEU A 381 -12.92 14.69 -9.97
CA LEU A 381 -11.95 13.66 -9.61
C LEU A 381 -10.53 14.22 -9.41
N TYR A 382 -10.40 15.55 -9.34
CA TYR A 382 -9.14 16.23 -9.04
C TYR A 382 -9.00 16.47 -7.53
N ASP A 383 -7.85 16.05 -6.96
CA ASP A 383 -7.54 16.25 -5.55
C ASP A 383 -6.54 17.41 -5.40
N GLU A 384 -7.00 18.48 -4.74
CA GLU A 384 -6.22 19.70 -4.50
C GLU A 384 -5.04 19.47 -3.55
N ARG A 385 -5.17 18.55 -2.57
CA ARG A 385 -4.11 18.31 -1.55
C ARG A 385 -2.86 17.68 -2.16
N ILE A 386 -3.05 16.78 -3.14
CA ILE A 386 -1.95 16.12 -3.86
C ILE A 386 -1.62 16.78 -5.20
N ASN A 387 -2.47 17.70 -5.68
CA ASN A 387 -2.36 18.36 -6.99
C ASN A 387 -2.25 17.35 -8.14
N GLU A 388 -3.08 16.31 -8.11
CA GLU A 388 -3.10 15.24 -9.11
C GLU A 388 -4.53 14.98 -9.61
N ARG A 389 -4.64 14.62 -10.89
CA ARG A 389 -5.92 14.29 -11.56
C ARG A 389 -6.14 12.78 -11.58
N ALA A 390 -7.38 12.38 -11.84
CA ALA A 390 -7.68 11.00 -12.18
C ALA A 390 -6.90 10.57 -13.43
N LYS A 391 -6.50 9.31 -13.46
CA LYS A 391 -5.67 8.73 -14.51
C LYS A 391 -6.27 7.41 -15.00
N ALA A 392 -6.35 7.23 -16.32
CA ALA A 392 -6.74 5.99 -16.95
C ALA A 392 -5.48 5.27 -17.48
N ASN A 393 -5.07 4.18 -16.83
CA ASN A 393 -3.95 3.36 -17.30
C ASN A 393 -4.36 2.40 -18.43
N THR A 394 -5.67 2.20 -18.63
CA THR A 394 -6.25 1.43 -19.73
C THR A 394 -7.48 2.13 -20.28
N SER A 395 -7.63 2.10 -21.60
CA SER A 395 -8.81 2.63 -22.28
C SER A 395 -9.90 1.57 -22.48
N ASP A 396 -9.57 0.28 -22.31
CA ASP A 396 -10.39 -0.82 -22.82
C ASP A 396 -11.58 -1.25 -21.93
N LEU A 397 -11.61 -0.83 -20.66
CA LEU A 397 -12.50 -1.37 -19.62
C LEU A 397 -13.54 -0.36 -19.08
N ILE A 398 -13.76 0.76 -19.77
CA ILE A 398 -14.55 1.87 -19.20
C ILE A 398 -16.01 1.49 -18.92
N GLU A 399 -16.58 0.58 -19.71
CA GLU A 399 -17.95 0.10 -19.58
C GLU A 399 -18.14 -0.91 -18.46
N GLU A 400 -17.08 -1.62 -18.07
CA GLU A 400 -17.14 -2.61 -16.99
C GLU A 400 -17.43 -1.91 -15.64
N MET A 401 -17.03 -0.64 -15.50
CA MET A 401 -17.26 0.15 -14.28
C MET A 401 -18.74 0.25 -13.92
N GLY A 402 -19.64 0.25 -14.93
CA GLY A 402 -21.08 0.29 -14.73
C GLY A 402 -21.72 -1.06 -14.39
N GLN A 403 -20.94 -2.14 -14.38
CA GLN A 403 -21.42 -3.52 -14.17
C GLN A 403 -20.92 -4.14 -12.87
N VAL A 404 -20.13 -3.41 -12.08
CA VAL A 404 -19.52 -3.89 -10.83
C VAL A 404 -20.61 -4.34 -9.85
N GLU A 405 -20.55 -5.59 -9.41
CA GLU A 405 -21.45 -6.16 -8.38
C GLU A 405 -20.74 -6.28 -7.03
N TYR A 406 -19.46 -6.62 -7.03
CA TYR A 406 -18.64 -6.78 -5.83
C TYR A 406 -17.47 -5.81 -5.85
N LEU A 407 -17.31 -5.05 -4.78
CA LEU A 407 -16.17 -4.17 -4.54
C LEU A 407 -15.33 -4.72 -3.39
N PHE A 408 -14.11 -5.11 -3.69
CA PHE A 408 -13.10 -5.50 -2.71
C PHE A 408 -12.23 -4.28 -2.38
N THR A 409 -12.19 -3.89 -1.12
CA THR A 409 -11.41 -2.73 -0.67
C THR A 409 -10.39 -3.14 0.37
N ASP A 410 -9.18 -2.56 0.31
CA ASP A 410 -8.29 -2.59 1.47
C ASP A 410 -8.75 -1.59 2.54
N LYS A 411 -8.26 -1.78 3.76
CA LYS A 411 -8.54 -0.93 4.92
C LYS A 411 -7.50 0.19 5.07
N THR A 412 -6.21 -0.15 5.04
CA THR A 412 -5.13 0.79 5.36
C THR A 412 -4.82 1.62 4.14
N GLY A 413 -4.72 2.95 4.28
CA GLY A 413 -4.39 3.83 3.16
C GLY A 413 -5.48 3.99 2.10
N THR A 414 -6.50 3.12 2.12
CA THR A 414 -7.69 3.16 1.25
C THR A 414 -8.93 3.69 1.98
N LEU A 415 -9.38 3.01 3.05
CA LEU A 415 -10.47 3.54 3.89
C LEU A 415 -9.94 4.54 4.93
N THR A 416 -8.71 4.35 5.41
CA THR A 416 -8.04 5.25 6.35
C THR A 416 -6.98 6.12 5.67
N GLU A 417 -6.69 7.30 6.23
CA GLU A 417 -5.63 8.21 5.74
C GLU A 417 -4.24 7.87 6.30
N ASN A 418 -4.14 6.76 7.05
CA ASN A 418 -2.99 6.35 7.85
C ASN A 418 -2.46 7.49 8.74
N SER A 419 -3.39 8.24 9.33
CA SER A 419 -3.11 9.38 10.21
C SER A 419 -3.67 9.06 11.59
N MET A 420 -2.76 8.73 12.52
CA MET A 420 -3.12 8.39 13.89
C MET A 420 -3.38 9.68 14.67
N GLN A 421 -4.57 9.82 15.23
CA GLN A 421 -4.94 10.95 16.08
C GLN A 421 -5.31 10.47 17.47
N PHE A 422 -4.78 11.14 18.48
CA PHE A 422 -5.20 10.89 19.85
C PHE A 422 -6.61 11.43 20.08
N ARG A 423 -7.53 10.60 20.59
CA ARG A 423 -8.93 11.01 20.79
C ARG A 423 -9.40 10.93 22.23
N ARG A 424 -8.99 9.91 22.97
CA ARG A 424 -9.50 9.69 24.32
C ARG A 424 -8.41 9.23 25.27
N LEU A 425 -8.57 9.59 26.54
CA LEU A 425 -7.82 9.00 27.65
C LEU A 425 -8.75 8.75 28.83
N ALA A 426 -8.49 7.69 29.57
CA ALA A 426 -9.16 7.40 30.82
C ALA A 426 -8.13 7.33 31.94
N THR A 427 -8.45 7.98 33.05
CA THR A 427 -7.73 7.85 34.33
C THR A 427 -8.70 7.36 35.40
N SER A 428 -8.20 7.07 36.60
CA SER A 428 -9.03 6.75 37.77
C SER A 428 -10.08 7.82 38.12
N MET A 429 -9.90 9.05 37.65
CA MET A 429 -10.75 10.21 37.96
C MET A 429 -11.84 10.47 36.89
N GLY A 430 -11.78 9.80 35.74
CA GLY A 430 -12.77 9.92 34.67
C GLY A 430 -12.18 9.75 33.28
N VAL A 431 -13.08 9.86 32.29
CA VAL A 431 -12.76 9.79 30.87
C VAL A 431 -12.67 11.20 30.30
N PHE A 432 -11.71 11.40 29.40
CA PHE A 432 -11.49 12.68 28.74
C PHE A 432 -11.37 12.50 27.23
N HIS A 433 -11.91 13.47 26.50
CA HIS A 433 -11.87 13.55 25.04
C HIS A 433 -10.95 14.68 24.59
N PHE A 434 -10.14 14.43 23.57
CA PHE A 434 -9.26 15.42 22.97
C PHE A 434 -9.88 15.96 21.67
N GLU A 435 -10.14 17.27 21.64
CA GLU A 435 -10.69 17.98 20.49
C GLU A 435 -10.17 19.42 20.44
N ASN A 436 -9.91 19.98 19.25
CA ASN A 436 -9.45 21.37 19.06
C ASN A 436 -8.26 21.80 19.96
N ASN A 437 -7.26 20.93 20.13
CA ASN A 437 -6.10 21.13 21.02
C ASN A 437 -6.47 21.39 22.50
N GLY A 438 -7.64 20.92 22.92
CA GLY A 438 -8.12 20.92 24.30
C GLY A 438 -8.51 19.52 24.75
N LEU A 439 -8.52 19.31 26.06
CA LEU A 439 -8.98 18.07 26.67
C LEU A 439 -10.28 18.37 27.43
N PHE A 440 -11.34 17.62 27.17
CA PHE A 440 -12.67 17.83 27.78
C PHE A 440 -13.06 16.60 28.59
N ARG A 441 -13.61 16.80 29.79
CA ARG A 441 -14.10 15.68 30.59
C ARG A 441 -15.42 15.18 30.00
N TYR A 442 -15.54 13.87 29.82
CA TYR A 442 -16.78 13.26 29.37
C TYR A 442 -17.81 13.26 30.52
N THR A 443 -18.95 13.89 30.32
CA THR A 443 -20.10 13.84 31.23
C THR A 443 -21.19 12.96 30.63
N ASP A 444 -21.64 11.95 31.37
CA ASP A 444 -22.72 11.04 30.99
C ASP A 444 -24.04 11.81 30.75
N SER A 445 -24.24 12.34 29.54
CA SER A 445 -25.54 12.80 29.07
C SER A 445 -25.88 12.09 27.75
N PRO A 446 -27.06 11.45 27.60
CA PRO A 446 -27.27 10.41 26.59
C PRO A 446 -27.54 10.91 25.16
N SER A 447 -27.33 12.18 24.85
CA SER A 447 -27.84 12.82 23.63
C SER A 447 -26.84 12.90 22.45
N SER A 448 -25.63 12.38 22.55
CA SER A 448 -24.60 12.53 21.49
C SER A 448 -24.12 11.23 20.83
N ILE A 449 -24.93 10.16 20.89
CA ILE A 449 -24.54 8.82 20.39
C ILE A 449 -24.56 8.70 18.85
N TYR A 450 -25.09 9.68 18.12
CA TYR A 450 -25.02 9.71 16.66
C TYR A 450 -24.33 10.99 16.19
N GLY A 451 -23.23 10.82 15.46
CA GLY A 451 -22.43 11.89 14.83
C GLY A 451 -23.13 12.59 13.67
N THR A 452 -24.39 12.99 13.83
CA THR A 452 -25.15 13.74 12.82
C THR A 452 -25.66 15.10 13.27
N ASP A 453 -25.59 15.47 14.55
CA ASP A 453 -26.23 16.72 15.03
C ASP A 453 -25.29 17.75 15.68
N ILE A 454 -23.96 17.66 15.47
CA ILE A 454 -23.05 18.74 15.90
C ILE A 454 -23.21 19.97 14.98
N GLU A 455 -23.59 19.79 13.72
CA GLU A 455 -23.91 20.91 12.82
C GLU A 455 -25.28 21.53 13.15
N ALA A 456 -26.25 20.75 13.62
CA ALA A 456 -27.53 21.24 14.12
C ALA A 456 -27.38 22.02 15.45
N PHE A 457 -26.48 21.58 16.33
CA PHE A 457 -26.12 22.31 17.56
C PHE A 457 -25.28 23.57 17.27
N ARG A 458 -24.46 23.57 16.20
CA ARG A 458 -23.72 24.77 15.74
C ARG A 458 -24.62 25.83 15.10
N THR A 459 -25.72 25.43 14.46
CA THR A 459 -26.63 26.37 13.78
C THR A 459 -27.61 27.05 14.75
N SER A 460 -28.01 26.39 15.84
CA SER A 460 -28.88 26.98 16.87
C SER A 460 -28.19 28.00 17.81
N ILE A 461 -26.85 28.06 17.84
CA ILE A 461 -26.07 28.94 18.73
C ILE A 461 -25.65 30.26 18.02
N SER A 462 -26.15 30.52 16.82
CA SER A 462 -25.73 31.70 16.06
C SER A 462 -26.47 33.00 16.39
N GLN A 463 -27.50 33.00 17.24
CA GLN A 463 -28.19 34.23 17.66
C GLN A 463 -28.71 34.09 19.10
N GLU A 464 -28.32 35.05 19.94
CA GLU A 464 -28.80 35.31 21.32
C GLU A 464 -27.97 34.71 22.48
N ASN A 465 -27.37 35.63 23.23
CA ASN A 465 -26.79 35.54 24.58
C ASN A 465 -25.46 34.78 24.78
N GLN A 466 -24.38 35.52 24.54
CA GLN A 466 -22.99 35.16 24.82
C GLN A 466 -22.60 35.17 26.32
N GLU A 467 -23.49 35.61 27.21
CA GLU A 467 -23.21 35.75 28.66
C GLU A 467 -23.67 34.53 29.50
N GLU A 468 -24.57 33.67 28.99
CA GLU A 468 -25.02 32.46 29.72
C GLU A 468 -24.16 31.22 29.41
N LEU A 469 -23.24 31.29 28.44
CA LEU A 469 -22.35 30.18 28.06
C LEU A 469 -21.20 29.94 29.07
N ASP A 470 -20.87 30.95 29.87
CA ASP A 470 -19.77 30.90 30.84
C ASP A 470 -20.15 30.22 32.17
N GLU A 471 -21.45 30.09 32.49
CA GLU A 471 -21.92 29.44 33.74
C GLU A 471 -22.34 27.97 33.57
N LEU A 472 -22.60 27.50 32.33
CA LEU A 472 -23.17 26.17 32.06
C LEU A 472 -22.21 25.13 31.48
N SER A 473 -20.98 25.52 31.13
CA SER A 473 -19.97 24.58 30.62
C SER A 473 -18.78 24.49 31.59
N GLU A 474 -18.76 23.47 32.45
CA GLU A 474 -17.52 23.02 33.12
C GLU A 474 -16.57 22.40 32.06
N ALA A 475 -16.10 23.23 31.12
CA ALA A 475 -15.08 22.89 30.16
C ALA A 475 -13.73 22.88 30.88
N VAL A 476 -13.14 21.70 31.06
CA VAL A 476 -11.81 21.50 31.66
C VAL A 476 -10.72 21.93 30.65
N HIS A 477 -10.70 23.19 30.25
CA HIS A 477 -9.66 23.69 29.36
C HIS A 477 -8.34 23.73 30.13
N LEU A 478 -7.41 22.81 29.85
CA LEU A 478 -6.08 22.76 30.49
C LEU A 478 -5.28 24.07 30.32
N LYS A 479 -5.61 24.90 29.32
CA LYS A 479 -5.09 26.27 29.20
C LYS A 479 -5.64 27.21 30.29
N THR A 480 -6.88 27.05 30.75
CA THR A 480 -7.54 27.94 31.73
C THR A 480 -7.31 27.52 33.18
N ILE A 481 -6.89 26.27 33.44
CA ILE A 481 -6.47 25.81 34.78
C ILE A 481 -5.15 26.47 35.23
N THR A 482 -4.44 27.15 34.31
CA THR A 482 -3.14 27.77 34.60
C THR A 482 -3.19 28.95 35.57
N GLU A 483 -4.37 29.45 35.94
CA GLU A 483 -4.49 30.62 36.83
C GLU A 483 -5.25 30.39 38.16
N SER A 484 -6.02 29.31 38.36
CA SER A 484 -6.95 29.29 39.53
C SER A 484 -7.11 28.01 40.37
N SER A 485 -6.43 26.87 40.12
CA SER A 485 -6.39 25.77 41.12
C SER A 485 -5.33 24.69 40.83
N SER A 486 -4.13 24.85 41.37
CA SER A 486 -3.01 23.89 41.25
C SER A 486 -3.15 22.63 42.13
N GLN A 487 -4.35 22.28 42.60
CA GLN A 487 -4.56 21.23 43.62
C GLN A 487 -5.72 20.25 43.36
N SER A 488 -6.29 20.19 42.15
CA SER A 488 -7.34 19.17 41.88
C SER A 488 -6.72 17.79 41.55
N PRO A 489 -7.20 16.70 42.19
CA PRO A 489 -6.66 15.35 41.96
C PRO A 489 -6.85 14.88 40.51
N THR A 490 -7.85 15.41 39.81
CA THR A 490 -8.12 15.17 38.40
C THR A 490 -6.98 15.65 37.50
N VAL A 491 -6.50 16.88 37.69
CA VAL A 491 -5.41 17.46 36.88
C VAL A 491 -4.11 16.70 37.09
N ASN A 492 -3.81 16.34 38.34
CA ASN A 492 -2.63 15.53 38.66
C ASN A 492 -2.69 14.16 37.96
N SER A 493 -3.86 13.52 37.88
CA SER A 493 -4.02 12.23 37.18
C SER A 493 -3.75 12.31 35.69
N VAL A 494 -4.27 13.34 35.02
CA VAL A 494 -4.09 13.57 33.59
C VAL A 494 -2.63 13.91 33.29
N GLN A 495 -2.05 14.83 34.07
CA GLN A 495 -0.65 15.24 33.91
C GLN A 495 0.31 14.06 34.09
N THR A 496 0.04 13.17 35.05
CA THR A 496 0.84 11.97 35.28
C THR A 496 0.79 11.01 34.07
N LEU A 497 -0.38 10.80 33.49
CA LEU A 497 -0.55 9.96 32.30
C LEU A 497 0.17 10.58 31.08
N LEU A 498 0.02 11.89 30.86
CA LEU A 498 0.70 12.62 29.77
C LEU A 498 2.22 12.57 29.90
N LEU A 499 2.73 12.66 31.13
CA LEU A 499 4.16 12.59 31.41
C LEU A 499 4.72 11.18 31.16
N LEU A 500 3.97 10.13 31.55
CA LEU A 500 4.32 8.75 31.19
C LEU A 500 4.36 8.56 29.67
N LEU A 501 3.35 9.06 28.96
CA LEU A 501 3.29 9.03 27.49
C LEU A 501 4.49 9.69 26.83
N SER A 502 4.94 10.83 27.37
CA SER A 502 6.09 11.59 26.87
C SER A 502 7.47 10.98 27.20
N LEU A 503 7.52 9.92 28.02
CA LEU A 503 8.76 9.22 28.38
C LEU A 503 8.83 7.80 27.82
N CYS A 504 7.69 7.10 27.78
CA CYS A 504 7.63 5.71 27.37
C CYS A 504 7.53 5.59 25.84
N HIS A 505 8.57 5.95 25.10
CA HIS A 505 8.60 5.86 23.63
C HIS A 505 10.03 5.82 23.06
N THR A 506 10.16 5.58 21.75
CA THR A 506 11.44 5.67 21.01
C THR A 506 11.57 6.92 20.11
N VAL A 507 10.61 7.85 20.20
CA VAL A 507 10.58 9.08 19.40
C VAL A 507 11.89 9.89 19.56
N ARG A 508 12.47 10.24 18.42
CA ARG A 508 13.63 11.12 18.29
C ARG A 508 13.17 12.54 17.99
N VAL A 509 13.94 13.50 18.51
CA VAL A 509 13.69 14.92 18.33
C VAL A 509 14.75 15.49 17.42
N GLU A 510 14.34 16.08 16.32
CA GLU A 510 15.20 16.90 15.48
C GLU A 510 14.73 18.35 15.52
N ARG A 511 15.67 19.25 15.26
CA ARG A 511 15.40 20.68 15.16
C ARG A 511 16.09 21.21 13.90
N ASN A 512 15.31 21.91 13.08
CA ASN A 512 15.87 22.66 11.96
C ASN A 512 16.81 23.75 12.50
N ILE A 513 17.98 23.87 11.87
CA ILE A 513 19.01 24.81 12.29
C ILE A 513 18.42 26.23 12.12
N PRO A 514 18.34 27.05 13.18
CA PRO A 514 17.86 28.41 13.03
C PRO A 514 18.80 29.19 12.10
N MET A 515 18.26 29.78 11.03
CA MET A 515 19.01 30.57 10.06
C MET A 515 19.82 31.72 10.69
N ASP A 516 19.43 32.18 11.89
CA ASP A 516 20.01 33.34 12.56
C ASP A 516 21.31 33.07 13.33
N LEU A 517 21.70 31.81 13.53
CA LEU A 517 22.86 31.43 14.36
C LEU A 517 24.19 31.29 13.60
N PHE A 518 24.19 31.40 12.27
CA PHE A 518 25.39 31.29 11.44
C PHE A 518 25.58 32.49 10.51
N SER A 519 26.83 32.92 10.34
CA SER A 519 27.20 33.96 9.37
C SER A 519 26.83 33.51 7.95
N LYS A 520 26.22 34.40 7.15
CA LYS A 520 25.89 34.19 5.72
C LYS A 520 27.05 33.60 4.88
N LYS A 521 28.31 33.72 5.33
CA LYS A 521 29.50 33.13 4.68
C LYS A 521 29.68 31.62 4.90
N GLU A 522 29.17 31.05 5.98
CA GLU A 522 29.25 29.60 6.23
C GLU A 522 28.06 28.86 5.59
N PHE A 523 26.89 29.50 5.55
CA PHE A 523 25.67 28.96 4.93
C PHE A 523 25.79 28.81 3.40
N ASN A 524 26.34 29.81 2.71
CA ASN A 524 26.54 29.73 1.25
C ASN A 524 27.57 28.66 0.83
N ASN A 525 28.35 28.09 1.77
CA ASN A 525 29.28 26.99 1.53
C ASN A 525 28.70 25.61 1.86
N LEU A 526 27.51 25.53 2.46
CA LEU A 526 26.86 24.29 2.89
C LEU A 526 25.80 23.78 1.91
N ASP A 527 25.17 24.67 1.13
CA ASP A 527 23.92 24.34 0.45
C ASP A 527 24.03 23.84 -1.01
N ASN A 528 25.21 23.80 -1.66
CA ASN A 528 25.21 23.49 -3.10
C ASN A 528 26.18 22.44 -3.66
N ASP A 529 27.19 21.90 -2.95
CA ASP A 529 28.09 20.92 -3.63
C ASP A 529 29.05 20.08 -2.77
N LYS A 530 28.77 19.84 -1.47
CA LYS A 530 29.67 19.01 -0.64
C LYS A 530 29.07 17.68 -0.22
N THR A 531 29.95 16.67 -0.26
CA THR A 531 29.71 15.29 0.18
C THR A 531 29.07 15.30 1.58
N PRO A 532 27.93 14.61 1.78
CA PRO A 532 27.30 14.59 3.09
C PRO A 532 28.22 13.85 4.07
N ARG A 533 28.40 14.44 5.26
CA ARG A 533 29.21 13.90 6.36
C ARG A 533 28.33 13.68 7.59
N ARG A 534 28.69 12.72 8.44
CA ARG A 534 27.98 12.40 9.70
C ARG A 534 27.82 13.63 10.59
N SER A 535 28.74 14.60 10.47
CA SER A 535 28.72 15.85 11.22
C SER A 535 27.48 16.71 10.99
N SER A 536 26.84 16.64 9.81
CA SER A 536 25.65 17.45 9.48
C SER A 536 24.40 17.00 10.23
N SER A 537 24.13 15.68 10.23
CA SER A 537 23.09 15.03 11.03
C SER A 537 23.36 15.19 12.53
N ALA A 538 24.63 15.08 12.93
CA ALA A 538 25.05 15.36 14.29
C ALA A 538 24.78 16.82 14.71
N LEU A 539 24.87 17.78 13.78
CA LEU A 539 24.62 19.20 14.06
C LEU A 539 23.14 19.49 14.35
N ARG A 540 22.19 18.91 13.58
CA ARG A 540 20.75 19.04 13.89
C ARG A 540 20.40 18.44 15.25
N ARG A 541 20.96 17.27 15.56
CA ARG A 541 20.82 16.64 16.88
C ARG A 541 21.46 17.45 18.00
N ALA A 542 22.64 18.01 17.76
CA ALA A 542 23.31 18.91 18.70
C ALA A 542 22.50 20.19 18.91
N SER A 543 21.83 20.72 17.88
CA SER A 543 20.91 21.86 18.00
C SER A 543 19.71 21.54 18.88
N ALA A 544 19.09 20.37 18.70
CA ALA A 544 18.01 19.88 19.57
C ALA A 544 18.49 19.69 21.02
N ALA A 545 19.66 19.08 21.22
CA ALA A 545 20.26 18.88 22.54
C ALA A 545 20.63 20.19 23.25
N HIS A 546 21.18 21.16 22.51
CA HIS A 546 21.47 22.50 23.02
C HIS A 546 20.16 23.23 23.40
N ALA A 547 19.09 23.07 22.62
CA ALA A 547 17.77 23.59 22.94
C ALA A 547 17.20 22.99 24.23
N ALA A 548 17.35 21.68 24.43
CA ALA A 548 16.98 20.99 25.66
C ALA A 548 17.78 21.54 26.86
N SER A 549 19.10 21.73 26.70
CA SER A 549 19.96 22.36 27.72
C SER A 549 19.51 23.79 28.07
N ILE A 550 19.11 24.60 27.06
CA ILE A 550 18.58 25.95 27.28
C ILE A 550 17.27 25.88 28.07
N ALA A 551 16.35 24.98 27.71
CA ALA A 551 15.07 24.83 28.39
C ALA A 551 15.27 24.52 29.89
N PHE A 552 16.18 23.60 30.21
CA PHE A 552 16.54 23.27 31.59
C PHE A 552 17.20 24.44 32.34
N ARG A 553 18.15 25.13 31.70
CA ARG A 553 18.81 26.32 32.30
C ARG A 553 17.83 27.47 32.55
N ALA A 554 16.85 27.66 31.66
CA ALA A 554 15.81 28.67 31.82
C ALA A 554 14.87 28.34 33.00
N SER A 555 14.42 27.08 33.10
CA SER A 555 13.62 26.58 34.23
C SER A 555 14.35 26.74 35.57
N ARG A 556 15.66 26.43 35.63
CA ARG A 556 16.50 26.64 36.82
C ARG A 556 16.60 28.11 37.24
N ARG A 557 16.44 29.04 36.31
CA ARG A 557 16.41 30.50 36.55
C ARG A 557 14.99 31.04 36.78
N GLY A 558 13.98 30.18 36.93
CA GLY A 558 12.58 30.55 37.14
C GLY A 558 11.89 31.14 35.90
N ARG A 559 12.44 30.94 34.69
CA ARG A 559 11.84 31.42 33.44
C ARG A 559 11.06 30.31 32.74
N LYS A 560 9.81 30.59 32.36
CA LYS A 560 8.99 29.67 31.56
C LYS A 560 9.52 29.59 30.12
N VAL A 561 9.66 28.37 29.60
CA VAL A 561 10.13 28.11 28.24
C VAL A 561 8.94 28.10 27.28
N LYS A 562 8.98 28.89 26.20
CA LYS A 562 8.00 28.80 25.11
C LYS A 562 8.23 27.54 24.27
N THR A 563 7.15 26.95 23.77
CA THR A 563 7.16 25.85 22.80
C THR A 563 8.05 26.21 21.60
N GLN A 564 8.97 25.32 21.25
CA GLN A 564 9.85 25.45 20.09
C GLN A 564 9.38 24.47 19.00
N ASP A 565 9.62 24.81 17.73
CA ASP A 565 9.28 23.95 16.59
C ASP A 565 10.22 22.73 16.57
N TYR A 566 9.75 21.63 17.17
CA TYR A 566 10.40 20.32 17.11
C TYR A 566 9.77 19.46 16.02
N GLU A 567 10.62 18.73 15.31
CA GLU A 567 10.19 17.65 14.42
C GLU A 567 10.39 16.30 15.12
N TYR A 568 9.27 15.61 15.37
CA TYR A 568 9.27 14.30 16.01
C TYR A 568 9.32 13.18 14.96
N GLN A 569 10.36 12.35 15.07
CA GLN A 569 10.58 11.17 14.23
C GLN A 569 10.38 9.90 15.06
N ALA A 570 9.48 9.03 14.63
CA ALA A 570 9.18 7.78 15.32
C ALA A 570 9.17 6.59 14.35
N SER A 571 9.42 5.38 14.87
CA SER A 571 9.30 4.12 14.12
C SER A 571 7.84 3.70 13.91
N SER A 572 6.96 4.08 14.86
CA SER A 572 5.52 3.84 14.82
C SER A 572 4.76 5.17 14.84
N PRO A 573 3.72 5.34 13.99
CA PRO A 573 2.90 6.55 13.94
C PRO A 573 2.10 6.75 15.25
N ASP A 574 1.75 5.67 15.95
CA ASP A 574 1.04 5.74 17.24
C ASP A 574 1.89 6.49 18.29
N GLU A 575 3.20 6.23 18.34
CA GLU A 575 4.11 6.92 19.27
C GLU A 575 4.26 8.39 18.94
N LYS A 576 4.35 8.69 17.63
CA LYS A 576 4.44 10.08 17.16
C LYS A 576 3.20 10.87 17.58
N ALA A 577 2.01 10.32 17.34
CA ALA A 577 0.75 10.96 17.71
C ALA A 577 0.66 11.25 19.21
N PHE A 578 1.13 10.33 20.06
CA PHE A 578 1.17 10.58 21.51
C PHE A 578 2.08 11.75 21.89
N VAL A 579 3.31 11.78 21.39
CA VAL A 579 4.28 12.83 21.76
C VAL A 579 3.85 14.21 21.23
N GLU A 580 3.30 14.25 20.02
CA GLU A 580 2.73 15.47 19.44
C GLU A 580 1.55 15.98 20.28
N THR A 581 0.64 15.09 20.69
CA THR A 581 -0.49 15.46 21.54
C THR A 581 -0.02 15.94 22.92
N CYS A 582 0.96 15.28 23.53
CA CYS A 582 1.53 15.72 24.80
C CYS A 582 2.14 17.14 24.68
N ARG A 583 2.86 17.43 23.59
CA ARG A 583 3.40 18.77 23.30
C ARG A 583 2.27 19.79 23.24
N ASP A 584 1.21 19.48 22.51
CA ASP A 584 0.08 20.40 22.28
C ASP A 584 -0.72 20.65 23.58
N LEU A 585 -0.71 19.68 24.51
CA LEU A 585 -1.25 19.80 25.88
C LEU A 585 -0.28 20.43 26.90
N GLY A 586 0.91 20.88 26.48
CA GLY A 586 1.87 21.60 27.32
C GLY A 586 2.90 20.73 28.06
N VAL A 587 3.00 19.44 27.73
CA VAL A 587 4.06 18.52 28.17
C VAL A 587 5.00 18.27 26.99
N VAL A 588 6.09 19.03 26.93
CA VAL A 588 7.00 19.03 25.77
C VAL A 588 8.20 18.12 26.03
N TYR A 589 8.35 17.08 25.23
CA TYR A 589 9.56 16.27 25.18
C TYR A 589 10.62 16.96 24.30
N HIS A 590 11.77 17.32 24.89
CA HIS A 590 12.86 18.02 24.20
C HIS A 590 13.95 17.09 23.65
N GLY A 591 13.90 15.79 23.97
CA GLY A 591 14.96 14.84 23.68
C GLY A 591 16.03 14.81 24.77
N SER A 592 17.23 14.34 24.42
CA SER A 592 18.40 14.32 25.29
C SER A 592 19.14 15.64 25.24
N ASP A 593 19.59 16.14 26.40
CA ASP A 593 20.47 17.29 26.48
C ASP A 593 21.94 16.96 26.16
N GLU A 594 22.82 17.97 26.22
CA GLU A 594 24.26 17.81 25.97
C GLU A 594 24.95 16.81 26.91
N SER A 595 24.36 16.52 28.07
CA SER A 595 24.85 15.52 29.03
C SER A 595 24.26 14.12 28.81
N GLY A 596 23.38 13.95 27.81
CA GLY A 596 22.71 12.69 27.52
C GLY A 596 21.49 12.41 28.41
N LEU A 597 21.04 13.36 29.22
CA LEU A 597 19.85 13.23 30.06
C LEU A 597 18.60 13.67 29.29
N LEU A 598 17.50 12.93 29.44
CA LEU A 598 16.21 13.27 28.84
C LEU A 598 15.64 14.52 29.51
N VAL A 599 15.17 15.49 28.72
CA VAL A 599 14.57 16.73 29.22
C VAL A 599 13.12 16.83 28.79
N ILE A 600 12.24 17.08 29.77
CA ILE A 600 10.81 17.30 29.55
C ILE A 600 10.40 18.57 30.23
N THR A 601 9.61 19.39 29.54
CA THR A 601 9.02 20.60 30.10
C THR A 601 7.55 20.38 30.40
N ILE A 602 7.16 20.61 31.65
CA ILE A 602 5.79 20.50 32.14
C ILE A 602 5.33 21.90 32.55
N GLN A 603 4.31 22.43 31.89
CA GLN A 603 3.78 23.78 32.19
C GLN A 603 4.85 24.90 32.19
N GLY A 604 5.90 24.74 31.38
CA GLY A 604 7.03 25.67 31.28
C GLY A 604 8.20 25.38 32.22
N GLU A 605 8.09 24.39 33.13
CA GLU A 605 9.20 23.91 33.95
C GLU A 605 9.86 22.66 33.38
N ALA A 606 11.15 22.77 33.06
CA ALA A 606 11.95 21.65 32.57
C ALA A 606 12.50 20.77 33.71
N VAL A 607 12.44 19.46 33.50
CA VAL A 607 12.84 18.36 34.39
C VAL A 607 13.75 17.40 33.63
N ARG A 608 14.67 16.73 34.35
CA ARG A 608 15.63 15.77 33.78
C ARG A 608 15.41 14.35 34.26
N TYR A 609 15.51 13.40 33.33
CA TYR A 609 15.52 11.97 33.60
C TYR A 609 16.75 11.31 32.98
N ARG A 610 17.39 10.40 33.72
CA ARG A 610 18.43 9.51 33.22
C ARG A 610 17.77 8.27 32.61
N LEU A 611 18.04 8.01 31.34
CA LEU A 611 17.61 6.78 30.67
C LEU A 611 18.53 5.62 31.08
N LEU A 612 17.97 4.59 31.71
CA LEU A 612 18.73 3.42 32.18
C LEU A 612 18.70 2.26 31.16
N ASP A 613 17.52 1.95 30.62
CA ASP A 613 17.37 0.93 29.56
C ASP A 613 16.06 1.11 28.79
N VAL A 614 16.02 0.58 27.57
CA VAL A 614 14.83 0.52 26.71
C VAL A 614 14.56 -0.93 26.33
N LEU A 615 13.37 -1.40 26.68
CA LEU A 615 12.84 -2.70 26.32
C LEU A 615 11.94 -2.49 25.10
N GLU A 616 12.55 -2.60 23.91
CA GLU A 616 11.90 -2.37 22.61
C GLU A 616 10.63 -3.21 22.43
N PHE A 617 9.69 -2.69 21.66
CA PHE A 617 8.45 -3.39 21.35
C PHE A 617 8.72 -4.72 20.65
N ASP A 618 8.07 -5.78 21.13
CA ASP A 618 8.08 -7.10 20.50
C ASP A 618 6.63 -7.53 20.24
N ALA A 619 6.34 -7.98 19.02
CA ALA A 619 5.02 -8.42 18.61
C ALA A 619 4.48 -9.60 19.45
N THR A 620 5.36 -10.44 19.98
CA THR A 620 5.00 -11.55 20.89
C THR A 620 4.62 -11.02 22.27
N ARG A 621 5.36 -10.02 22.77
CA ARG A 621 5.19 -9.41 24.09
C ARG A 621 4.06 -8.38 24.15
N LYS A 622 3.72 -7.77 23.02
CA LYS A 622 2.66 -6.75 22.84
C LYS A 622 2.76 -5.53 23.77
N CYS A 623 3.97 -5.20 24.22
CA CYS A 623 4.22 -4.01 25.01
C CYS A 623 5.65 -3.52 24.81
N MET A 624 5.90 -2.31 25.28
CA MET A 624 7.18 -1.63 25.31
C MET A 624 7.40 -1.10 26.73
N SER A 625 8.65 -1.11 27.19
CA SER A 625 8.97 -0.50 28.49
C SER A 625 10.22 0.37 28.40
N VAL A 626 10.21 1.46 29.16
CA VAL A 626 11.33 2.39 29.29
C VAL A 626 11.66 2.53 30.77
N VAL A 627 12.94 2.37 31.12
CA VAL A 627 13.41 2.45 32.50
C VAL A 627 14.18 3.74 32.68
N VAL A 628 13.68 4.61 33.56
CA VAL A 628 14.23 5.94 33.81
C VAL A 628 14.47 6.19 35.29
N GLN A 629 15.36 7.14 35.59
CA GLN A 629 15.64 7.61 36.94
C GLN A 629 15.59 9.14 36.97
N PHE A 630 14.87 9.71 37.93
CA PHE A 630 14.76 11.17 38.07
C PHE A 630 16.08 11.80 38.52
N VAL A 631 16.40 12.98 37.99
CA VAL A 631 17.59 13.76 38.37
C VAL A 631 17.17 15.11 38.98
N PRO A 632 17.37 15.32 40.29
CA PRO A 632 17.01 16.57 40.97
C PRO A 632 17.71 17.82 40.40
N LYS A 633 17.10 19.00 40.62
CA LYS A 633 17.63 20.30 40.14
C LYS A 633 18.91 20.74 40.88
N GLU A 634 19.18 20.22 42.07
CA GLU A 634 20.38 20.50 42.87
C GLU A 634 21.50 19.49 42.54
N ASN A 635 22.70 20.00 42.25
CA ASN A 635 23.86 19.26 41.73
C ASN A 635 24.54 18.32 42.76
N ASN A 636 23.80 17.68 43.65
CA ASN A 636 24.35 16.62 44.49
C ASN A 636 24.19 15.27 43.76
N GLU A 637 25.19 14.89 42.96
CA GLU A 637 25.23 13.56 42.31
C GLU A 637 25.04 12.42 43.33
N SER A 638 25.44 12.64 44.58
CA SER A 638 25.23 11.74 45.72
C SER A 638 23.76 11.54 46.11
N GLU A 639 22.90 12.55 46.01
CA GLU A 639 21.46 12.41 46.27
C GLU A 639 20.71 11.80 45.09
N SER A 640 21.21 12.01 43.85
CA SER A 640 20.64 11.39 42.65
C SER A 640 20.67 9.85 42.67
N LEU A 641 21.66 9.26 43.36
CA LEU A 641 21.81 7.80 43.51
C LEU A 641 20.70 7.15 44.33
N ASN A 642 20.04 7.92 45.21
CA ASN A 642 18.98 7.41 46.10
C ASN A 642 17.56 7.54 45.53
N SER A 643 17.40 8.21 44.38
CA SER A 643 16.10 8.31 43.71
C SER A 643 15.60 6.92 43.23
N PRO A 644 14.28 6.65 43.30
CA PRO A 644 13.73 5.41 42.81
C PRO A 644 13.86 5.29 41.28
N VAL A 645 13.97 4.06 40.80
CA VAL A 645 13.96 3.76 39.38
C VAL A 645 12.50 3.51 38.94
N LEU A 646 12.10 4.18 37.87
CA LEU A 646 10.76 4.11 37.29
C LEU A 646 10.80 3.18 36.06
N VAL A 647 10.03 2.09 36.12
CA VAL A 647 9.77 1.23 34.97
C VAL A 647 8.42 1.63 34.38
N LEU A 648 8.44 2.30 33.23
CA LEU A 648 7.25 2.73 32.50
C LEU A 648 6.93 1.67 31.45
N CYS A 649 5.70 1.17 31.42
CA CYS A 649 5.27 0.14 30.47
C CYS A 649 3.98 0.58 29.76
N LYS A 650 3.95 0.44 28.44
CA LYS A 650 2.74 0.64 27.62
C LYS A 650 2.50 -0.57 26.72
N GLY A 651 1.26 -0.96 26.52
CA GLY A 651 0.93 -2.08 25.63
C GLY A 651 -0.53 -2.46 25.62
N ALA A 652 -0.83 -3.63 25.03
CA ALA A 652 -2.17 -4.18 24.99
C ALA A 652 -2.67 -4.58 26.39
N GLU A 653 -3.98 -4.48 26.60
CA GLU A 653 -4.66 -4.86 27.84
C GLU A 653 -4.37 -6.32 28.22
N SER A 654 -4.41 -7.25 27.25
CA SER A 654 -4.12 -8.67 27.48
C SER A 654 -2.72 -8.91 28.07
N SER A 655 -1.74 -8.07 27.72
CA SER A 655 -0.36 -8.21 28.18
C SER A 655 -0.15 -7.57 29.55
N LEU A 656 -0.62 -6.34 29.74
CA LEU A 656 -0.42 -5.61 30.99
C LEU A 656 -1.24 -6.18 32.14
N LEU A 657 -2.48 -6.63 31.89
CA LEU A 657 -3.33 -7.18 32.96
C LEU A 657 -2.73 -8.43 33.61
N SER A 658 -2.02 -9.25 32.82
CA SER A 658 -1.32 -10.44 33.33
C SER A 658 -0.11 -10.13 34.24
N ARG A 659 0.28 -8.86 34.34
CA ARG A 659 1.52 -8.40 34.99
C ARG A 659 1.28 -7.52 36.21
N ILE A 660 0.02 -7.39 36.63
CA ILE A 660 -0.39 -6.59 37.78
C ILE A 660 -0.11 -7.35 39.07
N ASP A 661 0.15 -6.61 40.15
CA ASP A 661 0.20 -7.17 41.51
C ASP A 661 -1.20 -7.20 42.13
N HIS A 662 -1.70 -8.38 42.51
CA HIS A 662 -3.00 -8.50 43.19
C HIS A 662 -2.94 -8.23 44.70
N MET A 663 -1.73 -8.14 45.26
CA MET A 663 -1.49 -7.85 46.67
C MET A 663 -0.19 -7.05 46.82
N GLU A 664 -0.27 -5.84 47.37
CA GLU A 664 0.57 -5.36 48.49
C GLU A 664 0.51 -3.82 48.68
N GLN A 665 0.91 -3.43 49.90
CA GLN A 665 0.84 -2.12 50.55
C GLN A 665 1.44 -0.95 49.74
N PRO A 666 1.04 0.31 50.00
CA PRO A 666 1.60 1.48 49.33
C PRO A 666 3.12 1.54 49.51
N ASN A 667 3.87 1.59 48.41
CA ASN A 667 5.30 1.88 48.44
C ASN A 667 5.53 3.26 49.07
N THR A 668 6.12 3.31 50.26
CA THR A 668 6.51 4.56 50.92
C THR A 668 7.94 4.92 50.50
N PHE A 669 8.09 5.71 49.43
CA PHE A 669 9.34 6.40 49.14
C PHE A 669 9.27 7.84 49.66
N ASN A 670 10.42 8.42 50.01
CA ASN A 670 10.52 9.84 50.35
C ASN A 670 10.27 10.68 49.09
N ALA A 671 9.75 11.90 49.24
CA ALA A 671 9.58 12.81 48.11
C ALA A 671 10.94 13.35 47.64
N TYR A 672 11.24 13.26 46.35
CA TYR A 672 12.52 13.66 45.76
C TYR A 672 12.40 14.87 44.81
N GLY A 673 11.22 15.48 44.71
CA GLY A 673 10.90 16.54 43.74
C GLY A 673 10.57 16.00 42.34
N ASP A 674 10.27 14.70 42.21
CA ASP A 674 9.93 14.07 40.94
C ASP A 674 8.42 14.20 40.65
N PRO A 675 8.01 14.92 39.58
CA PRO A 675 6.60 15.05 39.23
C PRO A 675 5.90 13.72 38.97
N LEU A 676 6.63 12.70 38.49
CA LEU A 676 6.10 11.34 38.33
C LEU A 676 6.14 10.58 39.65
N GLY A 677 7.33 10.30 40.18
CA GLY A 677 7.54 9.45 41.34
C GLY A 677 6.82 9.93 42.60
N ASP A 678 6.84 11.24 42.88
CA ASP A 678 6.22 11.79 44.10
C ASP A 678 4.69 11.76 44.03
N SER A 679 4.11 11.89 42.82
CA SER A 679 2.66 11.74 42.60
C SER A 679 2.15 10.34 42.99
N PHE A 680 3.03 9.34 42.98
CA PHE A 680 2.69 7.96 43.36
C PHE A 680 3.03 7.59 44.81
N CYS A 681 3.62 8.49 45.59
CA CYS A 681 3.99 8.26 46.98
C CYS A 681 2.91 8.80 47.96
N GLY A 682 2.57 8.02 48.99
CA GLY A 682 1.57 8.42 50.00
C GLY A 682 0.10 8.19 49.63
N THR A 683 -0.83 8.81 50.37
CA THR A 683 -2.29 8.62 50.22
C THR A 683 -2.86 9.20 48.91
N ALA A 684 -2.19 10.17 48.29
CA ALA A 684 -2.55 10.71 46.98
C ALA A 684 -2.31 9.71 45.84
N GLY A 685 -1.25 8.89 45.96
CA GLY A 685 -0.89 7.85 44.98
C GLY A 685 -1.91 6.71 44.88
N LEU A 686 -2.73 6.49 45.91
CA LEU A 686 -3.80 5.48 45.88
C LEU A 686 -4.97 5.90 44.97
N LYS A 687 -5.29 7.21 44.91
CA LYS A 687 -6.37 7.75 44.08
C LYS A 687 -6.03 7.79 42.59
N LEU A 688 -4.75 7.65 42.24
CA LEU A 688 -4.22 7.68 40.87
C LEU A 688 -4.19 6.29 40.21
N ARG A 689 -4.46 5.22 40.98
CA ARG A 689 -4.46 3.85 40.48
C ARG A 689 -5.81 3.53 39.87
N MET A 690 -5.79 2.85 38.73
CA MET A 690 -7.00 2.36 38.08
C MET A 690 -7.11 0.86 38.30
N ASP A 691 -8.27 0.39 38.76
CA ASP A 691 -8.50 -1.04 38.97
C ASP A 691 -8.59 -1.80 37.65
N SER A 692 -8.27 -3.11 37.66
CA SER A 692 -8.31 -3.94 36.45
C SER A 692 -9.70 -3.98 35.79
N GLU A 693 -10.76 -4.00 36.59
CA GLU A 693 -12.14 -3.97 36.10
C GLU A 693 -12.49 -2.62 35.46
N GLN A 694 -12.06 -1.52 36.08
CA GLN A 694 -12.27 -0.17 35.53
C GLN A 694 -11.54 0.00 34.20
N VAL A 695 -10.27 -0.42 34.12
CA VAL A 695 -9.50 -0.36 32.86
C VAL A 695 -10.17 -1.20 31.78
N MET A 696 -10.59 -2.43 32.10
CA MET A 696 -11.24 -3.28 31.12
C MET A 696 -12.55 -2.70 30.60
N LYS A 697 -13.37 -2.09 31.48
CA LYS A 697 -14.59 -1.39 31.07
C LYS A 697 -14.28 -0.28 30.07
N GLN A 698 -13.30 0.57 30.38
CA GLN A 698 -12.93 1.71 29.53
C GLN A 698 -12.28 1.29 28.21
N VAL A 699 -11.40 0.28 28.24
CA VAL A 699 -10.82 -0.31 27.04
C VAL A 699 -11.90 -0.89 26.13
N THR A 700 -12.87 -1.59 26.69
CA THR A 700 -14.00 -2.14 25.91
C THR A 700 -14.81 -1.03 25.27
N GLU A 701 -15.12 0.05 26.00
CA GLU A 701 -15.84 1.21 25.47
C GLU A 701 -15.07 1.90 24.33
N PHE A 702 -13.78 2.17 24.53
CA PHE A 702 -12.93 2.75 23.49
C PHE A 702 -12.83 1.85 22.25
N ALA A 703 -12.73 0.54 22.46
CA ALA A 703 -12.73 -0.43 21.38
C ALA A 703 -14.06 -0.41 20.61
N THR A 704 -15.22 -0.32 21.28
CA THR A 704 -16.52 -0.23 20.59
C THR A 704 -16.68 1.01 19.73
N LEU A 705 -15.97 2.09 20.07
CA LEU A 705 -15.93 3.34 19.29
C LEU A 705 -14.91 3.30 18.16
N GLY A 706 -14.24 2.17 17.98
CA GLY A 706 -13.26 1.98 16.93
C GLY A 706 -11.85 2.48 17.25
N LEU A 707 -11.58 2.88 18.49
CA LEU A 707 -10.28 3.39 18.90
C LEU A 707 -9.30 2.25 19.18
N ARG A 708 -8.04 2.41 18.77
CA ARG A 708 -6.92 1.57 19.18
C ARG A 708 -6.57 1.89 20.63
N THR A 709 -6.65 0.89 21.48
CA THR A 709 -6.45 1.05 22.92
C THR A 709 -5.05 0.67 23.36
N LEU A 710 -4.45 1.48 24.21
CA LEU A 710 -3.21 1.16 24.91
C LEU A 710 -3.38 1.38 26.40
N VAL A 711 -2.95 0.39 27.18
CA VAL A 711 -2.95 0.44 28.65
C VAL A 711 -1.56 0.85 29.11
N MET A 712 -1.49 1.60 30.21
CA MET A 712 -0.24 2.08 30.79
C MET A 712 -0.09 1.63 32.23
N GLY A 713 1.11 1.14 32.53
CA GLY A 713 1.50 0.70 33.86
C GLY A 713 2.84 1.29 34.26
N ILE A 714 2.99 1.54 35.55
CA ILE A 714 4.25 1.98 36.16
C ILE A 714 4.66 1.03 37.28
N ARG A 715 5.96 0.85 37.46
CA ARG A 715 6.52 0.18 38.63
C ARG A 715 7.69 0.99 39.19
N LEU A 716 7.63 1.26 40.48
CA LEU A 716 8.72 1.87 41.25
C LEU A 716 9.61 0.75 41.83
N ILE A 717 10.91 0.79 41.54
CA ILE A 717 11.89 -0.16 42.09
C ILE A 717 13.07 0.58 42.71
N THR A 718 13.71 -0.04 43.71
CA THR A 718 14.94 0.49 44.31
C THR A 718 16.13 0.28 43.37
N ILE A 719 17.14 1.16 43.44
CA ILE A 719 18.35 1.07 42.61
C ILE A 719 19.09 -0.27 42.80
N LYS A 720 19.11 -0.81 44.03
CA LYS A 720 19.68 -2.13 44.33
C LYS A 720 18.99 -3.22 43.54
N LYS A 721 17.64 -3.21 43.52
CA LYS A 721 16.86 -4.21 42.79
C LYS A 721 17.02 -4.07 41.28
N TRP A 722 17.11 -2.84 40.78
CA TRP A 722 17.38 -2.58 39.37
C TRP A 722 18.74 -3.17 38.95
N ASN A 723 19.80 -2.97 39.74
CA ASN A 723 21.13 -3.49 39.41
C ASN A 723 21.15 -5.03 39.32
N GLU A 724 20.40 -5.74 40.18
CA GLU A 724 20.21 -7.19 40.07
C GLU A 724 19.53 -7.60 38.76
N LEU A 725 18.43 -6.94 38.41
CA LEU A 725 17.66 -7.20 37.19
C LEU A 725 18.49 -6.86 35.93
N LYS A 726 19.21 -5.75 35.96
CA LYS A 726 20.11 -5.30 34.89
C LYS A 726 21.23 -6.32 34.64
N THR A 727 21.81 -6.87 35.71
CA THR A 727 22.83 -7.92 35.59
C THR A 727 22.26 -9.18 34.90
N LYS A 728 21.03 -9.59 35.22
CA LYS A 728 20.37 -10.70 34.51
C LYS A 728 20.08 -10.36 33.05
N LEU A 729 19.63 -9.14 32.78
CA LEU A 729 19.35 -8.65 31.43
C LEU A 729 20.59 -8.64 30.54
N ASP A 730 21.71 -8.14 31.06
CA ASP A 730 22.97 -8.07 30.33
C ASP A 730 23.57 -9.46 30.10
N LYS A 731 23.39 -10.40 31.05
CA LYS A 731 23.68 -11.83 30.85
C LYS A 731 22.83 -12.44 29.74
N ALA A 732 21.54 -12.13 29.68
CA ALA A 732 20.66 -12.63 28.61
C ALA A 732 21.06 -12.05 27.23
N ARG A 733 21.47 -10.77 27.18
CA ARG A 733 21.94 -10.10 25.96
C ARG A 733 23.26 -10.66 25.42
N SER A 734 24.15 -11.18 26.28
CA SER A 734 25.45 -11.71 25.88
C SER A 734 25.42 -13.16 25.35
N ILE A 735 24.30 -13.87 25.49
CA ILE A 735 24.13 -15.22 24.93
C ILE A 735 24.01 -15.13 23.40
N VAL A 736 24.80 -15.93 22.66
CA VAL A 736 24.80 -15.93 21.18
C VAL A 736 23.96 -17.08 20.59
N ASN A 737 23.65 -18.12 21.38
CA ASN A 737 22.96 -19.33 20.93
C ASN A 737 21.45 -19.11 20.71
N GLU A 738 20.77 -20.07 20.06
CA GLU A 738 19.32 -20.04 19.77
C GLU A 738 18.44 -19.84 21.03
N GLY A 739 18.94 -20.20 22.22
CA GLY A 739 18.26 -19.96 23.51
C GLY A 739 18.19 -18.49 23.96
N ARG A 740 18.89 -17.55 23.30
CA ARG A 740 18.96 -16.12 23.66
C ARG A 740 17.57 -15.48 23.81
N GLN A 741 16.67 -15.75 22.86
CA GLN A 741 15.33 -15.15 22.87
C GLN A 741 14.52 -15.56 24.11
N LYS A 742 14.64 -16.83 24.53
CA LYS A 742 13.92 -17.36 25.69
C LYS A 742 14.40 -16.73 27.00
N GLU A 743 15.71 -16.57 27.16
CA GLU A 743 16.31 -15.91 28.34
C GLU A 743 15.99 -14.41 28.37
N LEU A 744 16.00 -13.73 27.21
CA LEU A 744 15.57 -12.33 27.11
C LEU A 744 14.12 -12.14 27.54
N ILE A 745 13.21 -12.97 27.04
CA ILE A 745 11.79 -12.94 27.45
C ILE A 745 11.65 -13.14 28.96
N THR A 746 12.43 -14.06 29.54
CA THR A 746 12.42 -14.32 30.99
C THR A 746 12.89 -13.09 31.78
N ALA A 747 13.98 -12.46 31.37
CA ALA A 747 14.47 -11.23 31.99
C ALA A 747 13.49 -10.06 31.86
N TYR A 748 12.88 -9.89 30.67
CA TYR A 748 11.86 -8.85 30.43
C TYR A 748 10.65 -9.04 31.34
N ASN A 749 10.15 -10.27 31.45
CA ASN A 749 9.02 -10.59 32.32
C ASN A 749 9.32 -10.33 33.81
N GLU A 750 10.57 -10.51 34.28
CA GLU A 750 10.92 -10.15 35.67
C GLU A 750 10.89 -8.63 35.92
N ILE A 751 11.38 -7.84 34.96
CA ILE A 751 11.38 -6.37 35.03
C ILE A 751 9.94 -5.83 35.00
N GLU A 752 9.08 -6.43 34.18
CA GLU A 752 7.74 -5.95 33.85
C GLU A 752 6.62 -6.54 34.73
N LYS A 753 6.96 -7.34 35.75
CA LYS A 753 6.00 -7.84 36.76
C LYS A 753 5.65 -6.77 37.80
N LYS A 754 4.51 -6.93 38.48
CA LYS A 754 4.05 -6.05 39.57
C LYS A 754 3.86 -4.59 39.11
N LEU A 755 3.23 -4.40 37.95
CA LEU A 755 2.87 -3.07 37.44
C LEU A 755 1.64 -2.52 38.18
N THR A 756 1.63 -1.21 38.42
CA THR A 756 0.46 -0.45 38.87
C THR A 756 -0.15 0.24 37.65
N LEU A 757 -1.43 -0.01 37.38
CA LEU A 757 -2.14 0.60 36.25
C LEU A 757 -2.48 2.07 36.54
N ILE A 758 -2.25 2.93 35.55
CA ILE A 758 -2.53 4.37 35.64
C ILE A 758 -3.78 4.74 34.83
N GLY A 759 -3.91 4.16 33.64
CA GLY A 759 -4.98 4.52 32.72
C GLY A 759 -4.84 3.84 31.37
N CYS A 760 -5.73 4.21 30.46
CA CYS A 760 -5.70 3.77 29.07
C CYS A 760 -5.93 4.96 28.12
N THR A 761 -5.49 4.78 26.88
CA THR A 761 -5.66 5.77 25.81
C THR A 761 -6.36 5.15 24.62
N GLY A 762 -7.04 5.99 23.84
CA GLY A 762 -7.69 5.66 22.59
C GLY A 762 -7.14 6.53 21.46
N ILE A 763 -6.46 5.90 20.50
CA ILE A 763 -6.02 6.51 19.25
C ILE A 763 -7.01 6.12 18.15
N GLU A 764 -7.42 7.07 17.33
CA GLU A 764 -8.20 6.82 16.13
C GLU A 764 -7.28 6.76 14.90
N ASP A 765 -7.51 5.75 14.05
CA ASP A 765 -6.98 5.71 12.68
C ASP A 765 -7.99 6.40 11.78
N MET A 766 -7.74 7.66 11.43
CA MET A 766 -8.73 8.50 10.75
C MET A 766 -9.15 7.91 9.40
N LEU A 767 -10.47 7.82 9.18
CA LEU A 767 -11.03 7.53 7.87
C LEU A 767 -10.72 8.65 6.88
N GLN A 768 -10.70 8.34 5.57
CA GLN A 768 -10.68 9.39 4.56
C GLN A 768 -12.01 10.16 4.54
N ASP A 769 -11.92 11.40 4.08
CA ASP A 769 -13.08 12.26 3.86
C ASP A 769 -14.13 11.55 2.99
N GLY A 770 -15.39 11.50 3.45
CA GLY A 770 -16.52 10.99 2.65
C GLY A 770 -16.66 9.45 2.55
N VAL A 771 -15.89 8.67 3.32
CA VAL A 771 -15.91 7.20 3.25
C VAL A 771 -17.27 6.60 3.64
N PRO A 772 -17.87 6.93 4.81
CA PRO A 772 -19.16 6.36 5.20
C PRO A 772 -20.29 6.67 4.21
N GLU A 773 -20.33 7.89 3.69
CA GLU A 773 -21.33 8.35 2.71
C GLU A 773 -21.18 7.60 1.38
N THR A 774 -19.94 7.32 0.99
CA THR A 774 -19.62 6.57 -0.24
C THR A 774 -20.01 5.11 -0.11
N ILE A 775 -19.65 4.45 0.99
CA ILE A 775 -20.03 3.06 1.27
C ILE A 775 -21.56 2.90 1.30
N LYS A 776 -22.26 3.85 1.93
CA LYS A 776 -23.72 3.88 1.94
C LYS A 776 -24.30 4.00 0.53
N ALA A 777 -23.83 4.96 -0.27
CA ALA A 777 -24.32 5.16 -1.63
C ALA A 777 -24.07 3.94 -2.55
N LEU A 778 -22.91 3.28 -2.42
CA LEU A 778 -22.59 2.08 -3.19
C LEU A 778 -23.46 0.88 -2.78
N ARG A 779 -23.76 0.74 -1.49
CA ARG A 779 -24.68 -0.30 -0.99
C ARG A 779 -26.11 -0.08 -1.49
N GLU A 780 -26.60 1.16 -1.44
CA GLU A 780 -27.92 1.54 -1.97
C GLU A 780 -28.01 1.28 -3.49
N ALA A 781 -26.90 1.39 -4.21
CA ALA A 781 -26.80 1.01 -5.62
C ALA A 781 -26.76 -0.52 -5.86
N GLY A 782 -26.76 -1.33 -4.80
CA GLY A 782 -26.73 -2.80 -4.87
C GLY A 782 -25.33 -3.42 -4.97
N ILE A 783 -24.26 -2.64 -4.77
CA ILE A 783 -22.89 -3.14 -4.80
C ILE A 783 -22.53 -3.75 -3.44
N LYS A 784 -22.11 -5.02 -3.43
CA LYS A 784 -21.62 -5.69 -2.22
C LYS A 784 -20.17 -5.31 -1.96
N ILE A 785 -19.90 -4.70 -0.82
CA ILE A 785 -18.57 -4.22 -0.43
C ILE A 785 -17.95 -5.19 0.55
N TRP A 786 -16.75 -5.66 0.25
CA TRP A 786 -15.98 -6.60 1.07
C TRP A 786 -14.64 -5.96 1.42
N VAL A 787 -14.27 -6.01 2.70
CA VAL A 787 -13.02 -5.42 3.20
C VAL A 787 -12.00 -6.53 3.41
N LEU A 788 -10.87 -6.46 2.72
CA LEU A 788 -9.78 -7.46 2.81
C LEU A 788 -8.52 -6.81 3.38
N THR A 789 -8.21 -7.06 4.65
CA THR A 789 -7.10 -6.40 5.35
C THR A 789 -6.08 -7.36 5.96
N GLY A 790 -4.82 -6.91 6.03
CA GLY A 790 -3.76 -7.56 6.79
C GLY A 790 -3.81 -7.27 8.30
N ASP A 791 -4.67 -6.33 8.73
CA ASP A 791 -4.78 -5.94 10.13
C ASP A 791 -5.42 -7.03 11.00
N LYS A 792 -5.26 -6.86 12.32
CA LYS A 792 -5.92 -7.72 13.32
C LYS A 792 -7.44 -7.58 13.24
N GLU A 793 -8.13 -8.65 13.63
CA GLU A 793 -9.59 -8.73 13.67
C GLU A 793 -10.24 -7.54 14.38
N GLU A 794 -9.82 -7.25 15.62
CA GLU A 794 -10.39 -6.19 16.45
C GLU A 794 -10.37 -4.83 15.73
N THR A 795 -9.21 -4.42 15.22
CA THR A 795 -9.05 -3.15 14.48
C THR A 795 -9.87 -3.14 13.19
N ALA A 796 -9.94 -4.27 12.49
CA ALA A 796 -10.66 -4.39 11.23
C ALA A 796 -12.19 -4.30 11.40
N VAL A 797 -12.72 -4.91 12.47
CA VAL A 797 -14.15 -4.84 12.84
C VAL A 797 -14.51 -3.41 13.24
N ASN A 798 -13.67 -2.79 14.07
CA ASN A 798 -13.81 -1.41 14.50
C ASN A 798 -13.90 -0.41 13.35
N ILE A 799 -12.97 -0.49 12.40
CA ILE A 799 -12.98 0.36 11.20
C ILE A 799 -14.18 0.03 10.31
N SER A 800 -14.62 -1.24 10.26
CA SER A 800 -15.82 -1.61 9.51
C SER A 800 -17.07 -0.94 10.08
N TYR A 801 -17.21 -0.83 11.40
CA TYR A 801 -18.31 -0.08 12.01
C TYR A 801 -18.19 1.42 11.75
N ALA A 802 -17.00 2.00 11.94
CA ALA A 802 -16.78 3.43 11.71
C ALA A 802 -17.02 3.85 10.25
N ALA A 803 -16.59 3.02 9.29
CA ALA A 803 -16.81 3.24 7.86
C ALA A 803 -18.25 2.96 7.42
N GLY A 804 -19.12 2.51 8.32
CA GLY A 804 -20.49 2.11 8.03
C GLY A 804 -20.60 0.81 7.22
N HIS A 805 -19.51 0.06 7.02
CA HIS A 805 -19.49 -1.27 6.39
C HIS A 805 -20.32 -2.27 7.21
N PHE A 806 -20.10 -2.32 8.52
CA PHE A 806 -21.03 -2.93 9.48
C PHE A 806 -21.90 -1.86 10.12
N TYR A 807 -23.13 -2.21 10.47
CA TYR A 807 -24.06 -1.30 11.14
C TYR A 807 -24.52 -1.86 12.48
N PRO A 808 -24.86 -1.00 13.46
CA PRO A 808 -25.30 -1.45 14.78
C PRO A 808 -26.50 -2.40 14.67
N GLY A 809 -26.41 -3.57 15.31
CA GLY A 809 -27.46 -4.59 15.30
C GLY A 809 -27.33 -5.65 14.20
N MET A 810 -26.35 -5.55 13.30
CA MET A 810 -26.03 -6.58 12.31
C MET A 810 -25.56 -7.87 12.99
N GLN A 811 -26.06 -9.04 12.56
CA GLN A 811 -25.60 -10.31 13.11
C GLN A 811 -24.25 -10.72 12.50
N GLU A 812 -23.26 -10.95 13.37
CA GLU A 812 -21.90 -11.35 12.95
C GLU A 812 -21.73 -12.88 12.96
N ILE A 813 -21.04 -13.39 11.94
CA ILE A 813 -20.56 -14.77 11.84
C ILE A 813 -19.03 -14.72 11.85
N ARG A 814 -18.42 -15.23 12.93
CA ARG A 814 -16.96 -15.22 13.09
C ARG A 814 -16.37 -16.58 12.76
N VAL A 815 -15.63 -16.64 11.66
CA VAL A 815 -14.85 -17.79 11.21
C VAL A 815 -13.37 -17.53 11.51
N THR A 816 -13.02 -17.64 12.79
CA THR A 816 -11.71 -17.20 13.32
C THR A 816 -11.08 -18.26 14.20
N ASN A 817 -9.75 -18.37 14.22
CA ASN A 817 -8.97 -19.30 15.05
C ASN A 817 -9.28 -20.80 14.82
N PHE A 818 -9.53 -21.20 13.57
CA PHE A 818 -9.62 -22.62 13.21
C PHE A 818 -8.26 -23.19 12.80
N ASP A 819 -7.91 -24.35 13.37
CA ASP A 819 -6.66 -25.07 13.09
C ASP A 819 -6.87 -26.35 12.25
N ASP A 820 -8.13 -26.69 11.96
CA ASP A 820 -8.53 -27.96 11.36
C ASP A 820 -9.64 -27.78 10.31
N THR A 821 -9.49 -28.46 9.18
CA THR A 821 -10.43 -28.42 8.05
C THR A 821 -11.80 -28.97 8.44
N VAL A 822 -11.85 -30.06 9.20
CA VAL A 822 -13.13 -30.71 9.56
C VAL A 822 -13.98 -29.80 10.44
N LYS A 823 -13.36 -29.17 11.45
CA LYS A 823 -14.04 -28.22 12.36
C LYS A 823 -14.53 -26.97 11.63
N CYS A 824 -13.70 -26.43 10.74
CA CYS A 824 -14.08 -25.29 9.91
C CYS A 824 -15.29 -25.63 9.02
N GLY A 825 -15.26 -26.80 8.36
CA GLY A 825 -16.34 -27.26 7.49
C GLY A 825 -17.67 -27.52 8.22
N SER A 826 -17.64 -28.16 9.40
CA SER A 826 -18.87 -28.38 10.19
C SER A 826 -19.46 -27.08 10.74
N PHE A 827 -18.61 -26.15 11.16
CA PHE A 827 -19.03 -24.82 11.60
C PHE A 827 -19.71 -24.06 10.45
N LEU A 828 -19.09 -23.99 9.27
CA LEU A 828 -19.68 -23.31 8.11
C LEU A 828 -21.03 -23.88 7.73
N LYS A 829 -21.22 -25.21 7.78
CA LYS A 829 -22.54 -25.83 7.53
C LYS A 829 -23.60 -25.36 8.52
N SER A 830 -23.28 -25.39 9.82
CA SER A 830 -24.18 -24.91 10.87
C SER A 830 -24.52 -23.42 10.71
N GLN A 831 -23.56 -22.59 10.32
CA GLN A 831 -23.80 -21.16 10.08
C GLN A 831 -24.68 -20.92 8.86
N ILE A 832 -24.51 -21.68 7.77
CA ILE A 832 -25.36 -21.59 6.57
C ILE A 832 -26.80 -21.97 6.91
N GLU A 833 -27.01 -23.03 7.69
CA GLU A 833 -28.36 -23.41 8.17
C GLU A 833 -28.97 -22.29 9.00
N ARG A 834 -28.20 -21.71 9.93
CA ARG A 834 -28.63 -20.55 10.73
C ARG A 834 -29.04 -19.36 9.86
N ILE A 835 -28.26 -19.00 8.84
CA ILE A 835 -28.61 -17.89 7.92
C ILE A 835 -29.93 -18.19 7.21
N LYS A 836 -30.10 -19.42 6.69
CA LYS A 836 -31.32 -19.81 5.97
C LYS A 836 -32.54 -19.77 6.87
N GLU A 837 -32.45 -20.30 8.08
CA GLU A 837 -33.53 -20.23 9.07
C GLU A 837 -33.89 -18.78 9.39
N SER A 838 -32.89 -17.93 9.63
CA SER A 838 -33.11 -16.51 9.94
C SER A 838 -33.83 -15.76 8.81
N LYS A 839 -33.41 -16.01 7.56
CA LYS A 839 -34.03 -15.42 6.36
C LYS A 839 -35.46 -15.91 6.11
N ILE A 840 -35.82 -17.09 6.62
CA ILE A 840 -37.20 -17.60 6.55
C ILE A 840 -38.09 -16.81 7.53
N TYR A 841 -37.59 -16.48 8.72
CA TYR A 841 -38.34 -15.68 9.70
C TYR A 841 -38.44 -14.21 9.30
N ASP A 842 -37.33 -13.64 8.81
CA ASP A 842 -37.26 -12.24 8.37
C ASP A 842 -36.33 -12.12 7.16
N ALA A 843 -36.93 -11.81 6.00
CA ALA A 843 -36.25 -11.74 4.72
C ALA A 843 -35.21 -10.60 4.64
N ASP A 844 -35.37 -9.56 5.48
CA ASP A 844 -34.47 -8.41 5.51
C ASP A 844 -33.29 -8.59 6.48
N THR A 845 -33.21 -9.74 7.18
CA THR A 845 -32.07 -10.05 8.05
C THR A 845 -30.77 -10.13 7.25
N GLN A 846 -29.80 -9.33 7.68
CA GLN A 846 -28.48 -9.29 7.05
C GLN A 846 -27.41 -9.80 8.00
N PHE A 847 -26.43 -10.47 7.42
CA PHE A 847 -25.32 -11.09 8.12
C PHE A 847 -23.99 -10.50 7.66
N GLY A 848 -23.14 -10.20 8.63
CA GLY A 848 -21.74 -9.84 8.42
C GLY A 848 -20.86 -11.05 8.70
N VAL A 849 -19.92 -11.36 7.82
CA VAL A 849 -18.98 -12.46 8.00
C VAL A 849 -17.59 -11.91 8.29
N VAL A 850 -16.95 -12.39 9.35
CA VAL A 850 -15.56 -12.06 9.71
C VAL A 850 -14.72 -13.33 9.60
N ILE A 851 -13.68 -13.32 8.77
CA ILE A 851 -12.80 -14.47 8.53
C ILE A 851 -11.35 -14.06 8.76
N ASP A 852 -10.57 -14.83 9.53
CA ASP A 852 -9.13 -14.59 9.68
C ASP A 852 -8.30 -15.36 8.63
N GLY A 853 -7.10 -14.84 8.32
CA GLY A 853 -6.21 -15.44 7.33
C GLY A 853 -5.78 -16.88 7.67
N GLN A 854 -5.78 -17.26 8.95
CA GLN A 854 -5.50 -18.63 9.36
C GLN A 854 -6.65 -19.58 8.99
N SER A 855 -7.89 -19.26 9.36
CA SER A 855 -9.05 -20.09 9.01
C SER A 855 -9.30 -20.10 7.51
N LEU A 856 -8.98 -19.00 6.82
CA LEU A 856 -9.09 -18.89 5.36
C LEU A 856 -8.25 -19.94 4.62
N ASN A 857 -7.06 -20.29 5.13
CA ASN A 857 -6.23 -21.35 4.54
C ASN A 857 -6.95 -22.70 4.50
N TYR A 858 -7.75 -23.02 5.53
CA TYR A 858 -8.52 -24.25 5.59
C TYR A 858 -9.84 -24.13 4.83
N ALA A 859 -10.45 -22.93 4.81
CA ALA A 859 -11.73 -22.68 4.17
C ALA A 859 -11.64 -22.60 2.63
N LEU A 860 -10.48 -22.28 2.07
CA LEU A 860 -10.24 -22.23 0.61
C LEU A 860 -9.96 -23.61 -0.03
N VAL A 861 -9.82 -24.67 0.78
CA VAL A 861 -9.56 -26.04 0.32
C VAL A 861 -10.86 -26.76 -0.04
N GLU A 862 -10.87 -27.54 -1.13
CA GLU A 862 -12.02 -28.39 -1.50
C GLU A 862 -12.18 -29.59 -0.54
N PRO A 863 -13.40 -29.95 -0.10
CA PRO A 863 -14.73 -29.47 -0.55
C PRO A 863 -15.27 -28.24 0.22
N ILE A 864 -14.54 -27.70 1.20
CA ILE A 864 -15.01 -26.63 2.10
C ILE A 864 -15.15 -25.30 1.37
N ARG A 865 -14.34 -25.08 0.33
CA ARG A 865 -14.42 -23.92 -0.58
C ARG A 865 -15.84 -23.64 -1.05
N SER A 866 -16.61 -24.68 -1.39
CA SER A 866 -18.00 -24.56 -1.82
C SER A 866 -18.93 -24.04 -0.71
N LEU A 867 -18.73 -24.50 0.53
CA LEU A 867 -19.49 -24.06 1.71
C LEU A 867 -19.16 -22.60 2.05
N LEU A 868 -17.88 -22.24 2.04
CA LEU A 868 -17.45 -20.86 2.25
C LEU A 868 -18.08 -19.93 1.21
N THR A 869 -18.04 -20.33 -0.07
CA THR A 869 -18.65 -19.56 -1.16
C THR A 869 -20.14 -19.35 -0.91
N GLN A 870 -20.87 -20.39 -0.52
CA GLN A 870 -22.30 -20.28 -0.19
C GLN A 870 -22.54 -19.34 0.99
N CYS A 871 -21.76 -19.46 2.08
CA CYS A 871 -21.86 -18.58 3.24
C CYS A 871 -21.65 -17.11 2.87
N CYS A 872 -20.61 -16.82 2.09
CA CYS A 872 -20.30 -15.44 1.68
C CYS A 872 -21.33 -14.87 0.68
N LEU A 873 -21.88 -15.69 -0.23
CA LEU A 873 -22.93 -15.24 -1.15
C LEU A 873 -24.24 -14.87 -0.43
N GLU A 874 -24.57 -15.59 0.63
CA GLU A 874 -25.74 -15.34 1.47
C GLU A 874 -25.55 -14.15 2.42
N SER A 875 -24.31 -13.84 2.78
CA SER A 875 -23.97 -12.66 3.58
C SER A 875 -24.10 -11.36 2.79
N SER A 876 -24.33 -10.27 3.52
CA SER A 876 -24.41 -8.92 2.95
C SER A 876 -23.03 -8.30 2.82
N THR A 877 -22.18 -8.48 3.82
CA THR A 877 -20.84 -7.89 3.92
C THR A 877 -19.84 -8.90 4.48
N VAL A 878 -18.61 -8.86 3.98
CA VAL A 878 -17.54 -9.78 4.39
C VAL A 878 -16.30 -8.97 4.77
N LEU A 879 -15.71 -9.30 5.90
CA LEU A 879 -14.46 -8.78 6.41
C LEU A 879 -13.45 -9.92 6.51
N CYS A 880 -12.35 -9.83 5.76
CA CYS A 880 -11.21 -10.72 5.94
C CYS A 880 -10.09 -9.97 6.67
N CYS A 881 -9.61 -10.52 7.78
CA CYS A 881 -8.54 -9.95 8.59
C CYS A 881 -7.29 -10.84 8.54
N ARG A 882 -6.12 -10.29 8.86
CA ARG A 882 -4.80 -10.97 8.76
C ARG A 882 -4.56 -11.68 7.42
N SER A 883 -5.13 -11.15 6.33
CA SER A 883 -5.05 -11.76 5.01
C SER A 883 -3.75 -11.37 4.31
N THR A 884 -3.04 -12.35 3.78
CA THR A 884 -1.85 -12.13 2.93
C THR A 884 -2.25 -11.64 1.53
N PRO A 885 -1.36 -10.98 0.78
CA PRO A 885 -1.66 -10.50 -0.58
C PRO A 885 -2.18 -11.60 -1.54
N LEU A 886 -1.64 -12.82 -1.42
CA LEU A 886 -2.10 -13.96 -2.23
C LEU A 886 -3.51 -14.41 -1.82
N GLN A 887 -3.78 -14.49 -0.53
CA GLN A 887 -5.12 -14.81 -0.03
C GLN A 887 -6.17 -13.79 -0.47
N LYS A 888 -5.82 -12.48 -0.50
CA LYS A 888 -6.72 -11.44 -1.04
C LYS A 888 -7.13 -11.75 -2.48
N ALA A 889 -6.17 -12.11 -3.33
CA ALA A 889 -6.45 -12.50 -4.71
C ALA A 889 -7.27 -13.80 -4.80
N GLU A 890 -7.01 -14.79 -3.95
CA GLU A 890 -7.78 -16.03 -3.92
C GLU A 890 -9.25 -15.83 -3.52
N VAL A 891 -9.55 -14.89 -2.61
CA VAL A 891 -10.92 -14.51 -2.24
C VAL A 891 -11.65 -13.86 -3.41
N ILE A 892 -10.98 -13.01 -4.20
CA ILE A 892 -11.58 -12.47 -5.42
C ILE A 892 -11.85 -13.57 -6.43
N ARG A 893 -10.90 -14.49 -6.61
CA ARG A 893 -11.04 -15.62 -7.52
C ARG A 893 -12.19 -16.54 -7.12
N LEU A 894 -12.37 -16.78 -5.82
CA LEU A 894 -13.52 -17.51 -5.26
C LEU A 894 -14.84 -16.92 -5.76
N ILE A 895 -14.99 -15.59 -5.72
CA ILE A 895 -16.22 -14.92 -6.15
C ILE A 895 -16.37 -14.90 -7.66
N LYS A 896 -15.29 -14.70 -8.42
CA LYS A 896 -15.33 -14.79 -9.88
C LYS A 896 -15.79 -16.17 -10.36
N GLU A 897 -15.40 -17.23 -9.66
CA GLU A 897 -15.74 -18.62 -9.97
C GLU A 897 -17.04 -19.11 -9.29
N SER A 898 -17.71 -18.25 -8.50
CA SER A 898 -18.81 -18.66 -7.61
C SER A 898 -20.12 -19.01 -8.33
N ARG A 899 -20.38 -18.42 -9.50
CA ARG A 899 -21.66 -18.51 -10.21
C ARG A 899 -21.44 -18.74 -11.71
N LYS A 900 -22.43 -19.36 -12.37
CA LYS A 900 -22.41 -19.58 -13.83
C LYS A 900 -22.37 -18.28 -14.63
N THR A 901 -23.13 -17.27 -14.19
CA THR A 901 -22.97 -15.88 -14.63
C THR A 901 -21.90 -15.24 -13.76
N ILE A 902 -20.75 -14.96 -14.35
CA ILE A 902 -19.59 -14.43 -13.64
C ILE A 902 -19.94 -13.04 -13.08
N PRO A 903 -19.91 -12.82 -11.76
CA PRO A 903 -20.12 -11.51 -11.18
C PRO A 903 -18.92 -10.61 -11.49
N ILE A 904 -19.18 -9.34 -11.83
CA ILE A 904 -18.11 -8.38 -12.09
C ILE A 904 -17.55 -7.89 -10.76
N THR A 905 -16.23 -8.06 -10.63
CA THR A 905 -15.49 -7.77 -9.41
C THR A 905 -14.56 -6.58 -9.63
N ALA A 906 -14.64 -5.59 -8.75
CA ALA A 906 -13.73 -4.47 -8.69
C ALA A 906 -12.86 -4.58 -7.43
N ALA A 907 -11.60 -4.20 -7.52
CA ALA A 907 -10.70 -4.12 -6.37
C ALA A 907 -10.10 -2.72 -6.27
N ILE A 908 -10.04 -2.15 -5.06
CA ILE A 908 -9.43 -0.85 -4.78
C ILE A 908 -8.37 -0.99 -3.68
N GLY A 909 -7.23 -0.32 -3.89
CA GLY A 909 -6.11 -0.29 -2.95
C GLY A 909 -5.13 0.85 -3.26
N ASP A 910 -4.27 1.17 -2.31
CA ASP A 910 -3.23 2.21 -2.44
C ASP A 910 -1.80 1.60 -2.42
N GLY A 911 -1.64 0.45 -1.76
CA GLY A 911 -0.35 -0.17 -1.47
C GLY A 911 0.03 -1.36 -2.36
N ALA A 912 1.24 -1.87 -2.14
CA ALA A 912 1.77 -3.02 -2.86
C ALA A 912 1.04 -4.33 -2.52
N ASN A 913 0.54 -4.45 -1.29
CA ASN A 913 -0.23 -5.61 -0.82
C ASN A 913 -1.51 -5.84 -1.62
N ASP A 914 -2.02 -4.78 -2.24
CA ASP A 914 -3.28 -4.80 -2.96
C ASP A 914 -3.06 -5.05 -4.45
N VAL A 915 -1.82 -5.01 -4.94
CA VAL A 915 -1.49 -5.24 -6.35
C VAL A 915 -2.00 -6.60 -6.81
N SER A 916 -1.82 -7.66 -6.01
CA SER A 916 -2.34 -9.00 -6.32
C SER A 916 -3.86 -9.02 -6.45
N MET A 917 -4.55 -8.31 -5.56
CA MET A 917 -6.01 -8.16 -5.53
C MET A 917 -6.52 -7.37 -6.76
N ILE A 918 -5.87 -6.24 -7.06
CA ILE A 918 -6.14 -5.33 -8.18
C ILE A 918 -5.94 -6.05 -9.53
N LEU A 919 -4.88 -6.85 -9.67
CA LEU A 919 -4.59 -7.59 -10.89
C LEU A 919 -5.56 -8.76 -11.12
N GLU A 920 -6.05 -9.40 -10.04
CA GLU A 920 -6.99 -10.52 -10.14
C GLU A 920 -8.43 -10.06 -10.43
N ALA A 921 -8.85 -8.89 -9.95
CA ALA A 921 -10.18 -8.33 -10.20
C ALA A 921 -10.42 -8.00 -11.69
N HIS A 922 -11.69 -7.97 -12.12
CA HIS A 922 -12.06 -7.54 -13.48
C HIS A 922 -11.69 -6.07 -13.71
N ILE A 923 -11.83 -5.23 -12.68
CA ILE A 923 -11.42 -3.83 -12.69
C ILE A 923 -10.58 -3.53 -11.46
N GLY A 924 -9.45 -2.88 -11.66
CA GLY A 924 -8.57 -2.43 -10.59
C GLY A 924 -8.60 -0.91 -10.45
N PHE A 925 -8.85 -0.41 -9.24
CA PHE A 925 -8.74 0.99 -8.86
C PHE A 925 -7.53 1.20 -7.96
N GLY A 926 -6.74 2.24 -8.25
CA GLY A 926 -5.56 2.63 -7.48
C GLY A 926 -5.76 3.98 -6.81
N ILE A 927 -5.58 4.05 -5.50
CA ILE A 927 -5.54 5.34 -4.78
C ILE A 927 -4.11 5.88 -4.79
N TYR A 928 -3.96 7.20 -4.97
CA TYR A 928 -2.65 7.86 -4.82
C TYR A 928 -2.22 7.86 -3.35
N GLY A 929 -1.55 6.78 -2.93
CA GLY A 929 -1.03 6.63 -1.57
C GLY A 929 0.15 7.57 -1.25
N LYS A 930 0.28 7.93 0.03
CA LYS A 930 1.47 8.66 0.57
C LYS A 930 2.75 7.81 0.52
N GLU A 931 2.59 6.50 0.39
CA GLU A 931 3.61 5.47 0.65
C GLU A 931 4.25 4.88 -0.62
N GLY A 932 3.65 5.16 -1.78
CA GLY A 932 4.11 4.66 -3.06
C GLY A 932 3.07 4.83 -4.17
N ARG A 933 3.47 4.58 -5.41
CA ARG A 933 2.57 4.60 -6.60
C ARG A 933 2.39 3.21 -7.23
N GLN A 934 2.59 2.13 -6.47
CA GLN A 934 2.56 0.78 -7.02
C GLN A 934 1.15 0.31 -7.37
N ALA A 935 0.17 0.48 -6.46
CA ALA A 935 -1.23 0.20 -6.78
C ALA A 935 -1.71 1.04 -7.96
N VAL A 936 -1.40 2.33 -7.97
CA VAL A 936 -1.68 3.26 -9.09
C VAL A 936 -1.11 2.72 -10.40
N ARG A 937 0.13 2.23 -10.43
CA ARG A 937 0.74 1.68 -11.66
C ARG A 937 0.14 0.34 -12.10
N ALA A 938 -0.27 -0.50 -11.17
CA ALA A 938 -0.87 -1.81 -11.45
C ALA A 938 -2.35 -1.71 -11.83
N SER A 939 -3.05 -0.71 -11.29
CA SER A 939 -4.49 -0.48 -11.49
C SER A 939 -4.87 -0.12 -12.93
N ASP A 940 -6.15 -0.22 -13.22
CA ASP A 940 -6.76 0.18 -14.49
C ASP A 940 -7.09 1.68 -14.48
N TYR A 941 -7.62 2.17 -13.36
CA TYR A 941 -7.94 3.58 -13.13
C TYR A 941 -7.38 4.02 -11.78
N ALA A 942 -6.93 5.27 -11.67
CA ALA A 942 -6.40 5.81 -10.43
C ALA A 942 -6.91 7.22 -10.13
N PHE A 943 -7.07 7.54 -8.84
CA PHE A 943 -7.57 8.83 -8.34
C PHE A 943 -7.14 9.08 -6.89
N GLY A 944 -7.36 10.29 -6.37
CA GLY A 944 -6.78 10.74 -5.09
C GLY A 944 -7.34 10.10 -3.83
N ARG A 945 -8.67 9.92 -3.77
CA ARG A 945 -9.40 9.59 -2.54
C ARG A 945 -10.49 8.55 -2.77
N PHE A 946 -10.85 7.83 -1.72
CA PHE A 946 -11.90 6.80 -1.78
C PHE A 946 -13.27 7.35 -2.20
N HIS A 947 -13.66 8.55 -1.73
CA HIS A 947 -15.01 9.08 -2.01
C HIS A 947 -15.29 9.36 -3.49
N TYR A 948 -14.25 9.55 -4.31
CA TYR A 948 -14.40 9.68 -5.75
C TYR A 948 -15.00 8.43 -6.41
N LEU A 949 -14.84 7.26 -5.78
CA LEU A 949 -15.40 6.00 -6.27
C LEU A 949 -16.92 6.07 -6.49
N LYS A 950 -17.62 6.88 -5.68
CA LYS A 950 -19.05 7.18 -5.86
C LYS A 950 -19.33 7.71 -7.27
N ASN A 951 -18.58 8.73 -7.71
CA ASN A 951 -18.76 9.34 -9.03
C ASN A 951 -18.24 8.42 -10.14
N VAL A 952 -17.12 7.71 -9.91
CA VAL A 952 -16.53 6.79 -10.87
C VAL A 952 -17.50 5.66 -11.25
N LEU A 953 -18.13 5.00 -10.26
CA LEU A 953 -19.03 3.88 -10.53
C LEU A 953 -20.44 4.35 -10.94
N LEU A 954 -21.04 5.25 -10.16
CA LEU A 954 -22.45 5.59 -10.31
C LEU A 954 -22.72 6.58 -11.45
N VAL A 955 -21.75 7.44 -11.81
CA VAL A 955 -21.90 8.41 -12.89
C VAL A 955 -21.18 7.92 -14.15
N HIS A 956 -19.84 7.82 -14.10
CA HIS A 956 -19.05 7.43 -15.27
C HIS A 956 -19.35 6.01 -15.73
N GLY A 957 -19.28 5.04 -14.82
CA GLY A 957 -19.55 3.64 -15.12
C GLY A 957 -20.94 3.42 -15.71
N HIS A 958 -21.98 3.95 -15.06
CA HIS A 958 -23.36 3.86 -15.55
C HIS A 958 -23.52 4.44 -16.96
N LEU A 959 -23.03 5.67 -17.19
CA LEU A 959 -23.13 6.33 -18.49
C LEU A 959 -22.34 5.60 -19.58
N TYR A 960 -21.13 5.12 -19.28
CA TYR A 960 -20.32 4.37 -20.25
C TYR A 960 -20.98 3.05 -20.62
N TYR A 961 -21.49 2.30 -19.65
CA TYR A 961 -22.20 1.05 -19.92
C TYR A 961 -23.45 1.25 -20.79
N GLN A 962 -24.29 2.24 -20.45
CA GLN A 962 -25.48 2.57 -21.22
C GLN A 962 -25.15 2.99 -22.66
N ARG A 963 -24.15 3.87 -22.83
CA ARG A 963 -23.73 4.36 -24.15
C ARG A 963 -23.22 3.21 -25.02
N VAL A 964 -22.37 2.34 -24.48
CA VAL A 964 -21.83 1.19 -25.24
C VAL A 964 -22.94 0.20 -25.59
N SER A 965 -23.83 -0.11 -24.65
CA SER A 965 -24.93 -1.04 -24.89
C SER A 965 -25.90 -0.54 -25.97
N LEU A 966 -26.28 0.75 -25.90
CA LEU A 966 -27.12 1.37 -26.92
C LEU A 966 -26.43 1.39 -28.29
N LEU A 967 -25.13 1.69 -28.31
CA LEU A 967 -24.34 1.71 -29.54
C LEU A 967 -24.28 0.32 -30.19
N VAL A 968 -23.99 -0.73 -29.43
CA VAL A 968 -23.95 -2.11 -29.94
C VAL A 968 -25.29 -2.51 -30.55
N LEU A 969 -26.39 -2.28 -29.83
CA LEU A 969 -27.74 -2.60 -30.31
C LEU A 969 -28.10 -1.81 -31.58
N TYR A 970 -27.80 -0.50 -31.59
CA TYR A 970 -28.04 0.36 -32.74
C TYR A 970 -27.27 -0.10 -33.98
N PHE A 971 -26.01 -0.49 -33.84
CA PHE A 971 -25.21 -0.96 -34.97
C PHE A 971 -25.75 -2.27 -35.55
N PHE A 972 -26.15 -3.23 -34.71
CA PHE A 972 -26.78 -4.45 -35.22
C PHE A 972 -28.11 -4.17 -35.92
N TYR A 973 -28.96 -3.34 -35.32
CA TYR A 973 -30.22 -2.90 -35.91
C TYR A 973 -30.02 -2.24 -37.29
N LYS A 974 -29.11 -1.26 -37.36
CA LYS A 974 -28.79 -0.52 -38.59
C LYS A 974 -28.34 -1.46 -39.72
N ASN A 975 -27.45 -2.40 -39.42
CA ASN A 975 -26.90 -3.30 -40.45
C ASN A 975 -27.90 -4.38 -40.87
N LEU A 976 -28.76 -4.85 -39.95
CA LEU A 976 -29.84 -5.77 -40.29
C LEU A 976 -30.86 -5.08 -41.23
N ILE A 977 -31.24 -3.84 -40.94
CA ILE A 977 -32.13 -3.06 -41.83
C ILE A 977 -31.52 -2.81 -43.20
N PHE A 978 -30.20 -2.62 -43.27
CA PHE A 978 -29.52 -2.43 -44.54
C PHE A 978 -29.47 -3.72 -45.39
N THR A 979 -29.19 -4.86 -44.76
CA THR A 979 -29.05 -6.16 -45.44
C THR A 979 -30.36 -6.85 -45.78
N LEU A 980 -31.41 -6.67 -44.99
CA LEU A 980 -32.68 -7.35 -45.19
C LEU A 980 -33.35 -7.03 -46.54
N PRO A 981 -33.40 -5.77 -47.03
CA PRO A 981 -33.86 -5.47 -48.39
C PRO A 981 -33.03 -6.15 -49.48
N GLN A 982 -31.71 -6.26 -49.30
CA GLN A 982 -30.84 -6.98 -50.25
C GLN A 982 -31.17 -8.48 -50.30
N MET A 983 -31.48 -9.09 -49.15
CA MET A 983 -31.93 -10.49 -49.09
C MET A 983 -33.31 -10.67 -49.73
N LEU A 984 -34.25 -9.76 -49.46
CA LEU A 984 -35.60 -9.81 -50.04
C LEU A 984 -35.58 -9.55 -51.56
N TYR A 985 -34.66 -8.72 -52.06
CA TYR A 985 -34.48 -8.49 -53.48
C TYR A 985 -34.12 -9.79 -54.24
N GLY A 986 -33.50 -10.75 -53.54
CA GLY A 986 -33.25 -12.11 -54.05
C GLY A 986 -34.50 -12.78 -54.64
N PHE A 987 -35.69 -12.57 -54.06
CA PHE A 987 -36.93 -13.12 -54.60
C PHE A 987 -37.33 -12.54 -55.96
N TYR A 988 -37.02 -11.26 -56.20
CA TYR A 988 -37.37 -10.56 -57.43
C TYR A 988 -36.35 -10.79 -58.55
N CYS A 989 -35.08 -11.01 -58.20
CA CYS A 989 -34.01 -11.25 -59.16
C CYS A 989 -33.69 -12.75 -59.36
N VAL A 990 -34.55 -13.64 -58.86
CA VAL A 990 -34.36 -15.10 -58.93
C VAL A 990 -32.99 -15.53 -58.38
N TYR A 991 -32.54 -14.85 -57.32
CA TYR A 991 -31.25 -15.09 -56.67
C TYR A 991 -30.03 -15.01 -57.62
N SER A 992 -30.07 -14.12 -58.63
CA SER A 992 -28.96 -13.86 -59.56
C SER A 992 -27.77 -13.08 -58.95
N GLN A 993 -27.71 -12.94 -57.63
CA GLN A 993 -26.65 -12.22 -56.88
C GLN A 993 -26.55 -10.72 -57.18
N GLN A 994 -27.56 -10.15 -57.82
CA GLN A 994 -27.60 -8.72 -58.12
C GLN A 994 -27.72 -7.88 -56.85
N SER A 995 -26.81 -6.93 -56.67
CA SER A 995 -26.92 -5.91 -55.62
C SER A 995 -28.07 -4.94 -55.95
N ILE A 996 -28.91 -4.65 -54.95
CA ILE A 996 -29.94 -3.59 -55.01
C ILE A 996 -29.30 -2.20 -54.85
N TYR A 997 -28.19 -2.13 -54.11
CA TYR A 997 -27.49 -0.89 -53.83
C TYR A 997 -26.39 -0.64 -54.87
N PRO A 998 -26.20 0.62 -55.31
CA PRO A 998 -25.04 1.01 -56.10
C PRO A 998 -23.76 0.85 -55.29
N GLN A 999 -22.63 0.56 -55.95
CA GLN A 999 -21.34 0.26 -55.30
C GLN A 999 -20.78 1.39 -54.40
N PHE A 1000 -21.30 2.62 -54.49
CA PHE A 1000 -20.84 3.77 -53.70
C PHE A 1000 -21.55 3.91 -52.35
N ILE A 1001 -22.68 3.23 -52.15
CA ILE A 1001 -23.44 3.17 -50.88
C ILE A 1001 -22.96 1.95 -50.10
#